data_AF-A0A523EXQ6-F1
#
_entry.id   AF-A0A523EXQ6-F1
#
_cell.length_a   1.000
_cell.length_b   1.000
_cell.length_c   1.000
_cell.angle_alpha   90.00
_cell.angle_beta   90.00
_cell.angle_gamma   90.00
#
_symmetry.space_group_name_H-M   'P 1'
#
loop_
_entity.id
_entity.type
_entity.pdbx_description
1 polymer ?
#
loop_
_entity_poly.entity_id
_entity_poly.type
_entity_poly.pdbx_seq_one_letter_code
_entity_poly.pdbx_strand_id
1 'polypeptide(L)'
;FFHSPDFDRIERDYKLEISENINRARAAMQADAEDWPQLLKKAFGPPNNLTHYITHSRFQDWVASDRQRARDSILNLWDESQGLSSRIDVFAAALPDEIASSGARLQVASFLLMSDPINYVIFRPSDINKVVDLTEFGEDPTAPESARYTFALEFFDHFISEAAQRRLVLRDRLDAQSLVWVIAKSGPPKEWSEEEAEAFLRYRGERPQIWWVNQGETYGGERAAGVVTAPPTSKAGHVLQHHKNVSLLRKGDVILHHAAGYVRAISDVTHKPEIRPRPTEPDGPDYRVTRTHYYDLANPIEVREMDAEQRSSDAGPFDKYGGVKQVYLVPISVEFSGWIRESYGNRWPEGSPWAPKQRDTWLFQANPKVWDLRGRLDEMELGEENDFLIVRFKTEYAIGDRVLLWSSGSNAGLYGMGEISGELYERGSEDEESDDTDPELAIRWRLTRKVDPPILRSDLIDHPVLKGLSVITAPQGSNFRVTDEQWSELRSLLDREVGIPEPVAQERSLSEIGMFIANQGLIISDRTLRRFHVSLRTRGFVILSGISGTGKTWLSDAYAEAVGAEYLLVPVAPNWTTNEDLLGYLNPLDGQYHDTVFSGFLREAAKEYEAATAAEQTPRSFILTLDEMNLARVEYYFAKFLSGMEVRSRRGTAQIELAPDQTVALTPNLLFIGTVNVDETTHGFADKVFDRAQLIEMEAPKEAIAQHIGSAAFRDSLLEVWDAVEDAKPFAFRVVDDVKAYVGESESLGVEWQEAVDEQILQKVLPKLTGADPAVRFALDRLVELCDQHGFELTKAKAERMADLYERDGFTSYF
;
A
#
# COMPACT_ATOMS: atom_id res chain seq x y z
N PHE A 1 -8.10 36.94 -5.52
CA PHE A 1 -6.67 36.85 -5.91
C PHE A 1 -6.23 38.00 -6.81
N PHE A 2 -6.64 38.10 -8.08
CA PHE A 2 -6.17 39.18 -9.00
C PHE A 2 -6.40 40.61 -8.47
N HIS A 3 -7.55 40.85 -7.84
CA HIS A 3 -7.86 42.15 -7.22
C HIS A 3 -7.28 42.32 -5.81
N SER A 4 -6.46 41.37 -5.34
CA SER A 4 -5.78 41.51 -4.05
C SER A 4 -4.80 42.68 -4.10
N PRO A 5 -4.72 43.52 -3.06
CA PRO A 5 -3.72 44.58 -2.96
C PRO A 5 -2.28 44.05 -3.11
N ASP A 6 -2.03 42.81 -2.71
CA ASP A 6 -0.72 42.16 -2.73
C ASP A 6 -0.38 41.45 -4.05
N PHE A 7 -1.30 41.40 -5.02
CA PHE A 7 -1.09 40.65 -6.27
C PHE A 7 0.18 41.11 -7.01
N ASP A 8 0.38 42.44 -7.13
CA ASP A 8 1.54 42.98 -7.83
C ASP A 8 2.85 42.65 -7.10
N ARG A 9 2.86 42.82 -5.77
CA ARG A 9 4.01 42.50 -4.90
C ARG A 9 4.40 41.02 -5.01
N ILE A 10 3.41 40.12 -4.94
CA ILE A 10 3.64 38.67 -4.88
C ILE A 10 3.98 38.12 -6.27
N GLU A 11 3.29 38.57 -7.32
CA GLU A 11 3.33 37.89 -8.62
C GLU A 11 3.99 38.69 -9.76
N ARG A 12 4.27 39.99 -9.60
CA ARG A 12 4.81 40.82 -10.69
C ARG A 12 6.12 41.51 -10.37
N ASP A 13 6.24 42.16 -9.22
CA ASP A 13 7.35 43.08 -8.93
C ASP A 13 8.72 42.39 -9.06
N TYR A 14 8.86 41.17 -8.52
CA TYR A 14 10.10 40.41 -8.64
C TYR A 14 10.41 39.96 -10.08
N LYS A 15 9.39 39.69 -10.91
CA LYS A 15 9.56 39.32 -12.34
C LYS A 15 10.03 40.53 -13.16
N LEU A 16 9.54 41.73 -12.82
CA LEU A 16 9.99 42.99 -13.40
C LEU A 16 11.43 43.30 -12.97
N GLU A 17 11.81 43.08 -11.71
CA GLU A 17 13.19 43.24 -11.25
C GLU A 17 14.15 42.27 -11.98
N ILE A 18 13.74 41.01 -12.17
CA ILE A 18 14.50 40.05 -12.98
C ILE A 18 14.67 40.57 -14.41
N SER A 19 13.60 41.08 -15.03
CA SER A 19 13.66 41.68 -16.37
C SER A 19 14.65 42.85 -16.44
N GLU A 20 14.68 43.72 -15.44
CA GLU A 20 15.68 44.80 -15.37
C GLU A 20 17.11 44.26 -15.32
N ASN A 21 17.35 43.21 -14.51
CA ASN A 21 18.67 42.60 -14.41
C ASN A 21 19.09 41.91 -15.73
N ILE A 22 18.16 41.24 -16.42
CA ILE A 22 18.39 40.69 -17.76
C ILE A 22 18.74 41.81 -18.74
N ASN A 23 18.01 42.93 -18.73
CA ASN A 23 18.26 44.06 -19.60
C ASN A 23 19.62 44.73 -19.34
N ARG A 24 20.09 44.79 -18.10
CA ARG A 24 21.45 45.23 -17.78
C ARG A 24 22.51 44.30 -18.37
N ALA A 25 22.29 42.98 -18.28
CA ALA A 25 23.18 42.00 -18.92
C ALA A 25 23.14 42.10 -20.45
N ARG A 26 21.95 42.30 -21.05
CA ARG A 26 21.77 42.53 -22.50
C ARG A 26 22.53 43.74 -22.99
N ALA A 27 22.40 44.88 -22.32
CA ALA A 27 23.12 46.10 -22.66
C ALA A 27 24.64 45.93 -22.55
N ALA A 28 25.12 45.27 -21.48
CA ALA A 28 26.55 44.99 -21.30
C ALA A 28 27.10 44.03 -22.37
N MET A 29 26.34 43.00 -22.76
CA MET A 29 26.73 42.12 -23.87
C MET A 29 26.80 42.87 -25.19
N GLN A 30 25.80 43.69 -25.51
CA GLN A 30 25.77 44.50 -26.74
C GLN A 30 26.94 45.50 -26.81
N ALA A 31 27.33 46.06 -25.67
CA ALA A 31 28.48 46.95 -25.53
C ALA A 31 29.83 46.23 -25.45
N ASP A 32 29.84 44.89 -25.45
CA ASP A 32 31.02 44.04 -25.28
C ASP A 32 31.81 44.33 -23.97
N ALA A 33 31.10 44.65 -22.90
CA ALA A 33 31.68 44.97 -21.60
C ALA A 33 32.18 43.73 -20.86
N GLU A 34 33.37 43.76 -20.26
CA GLU A 34 33.98 42.59 -19.61
C GLU A 34 33.18 42.01 -18.43
N ASP A 35 32.27 42.80 -17.84
CA ASP A 35 31.46 42.43 -16.68
C ASP A 35 30.08 41.83 -17.02
N TRP A 36 29.75 41.67 -18.31
CA TRP A 36 28.48 41.06 -18.73
C TRP A 36 28.22 39.67 -18.11
N PRO A 37 29.22 38.77 -17.92
CA PRO A 37 28.96 37.46 -17.31
C PRO A 37 28.51 37.59 -15.85
N GLN A 38 29.04 38.57 -15.11
CA GLN A 38 28.68 38.84 -13.73
C GLN A 38 27.26 39.42 -13.65
N LEU A 39 26.90 40.31 -14.57
CA LEU A 39 25.54 40.85 -14.69
C LEU A 39 24.53 39.77 -15.07
N LEU A 40 24.88 38.87 -15.98
CA LEU A 40 24.05 37.72 -16.34
C LEU A 40 23.89 36.78 -15.14
N LYS A 41 24.98 36.49 -14.42
CA LYS A 41 24.94 35.69 -13.18
C LYS A 41 24.03 36.33 -12.13
N LYS A 42 24.04 37.67 -12.02
CA LYS A 42 23.13 38.43 -11.14
C LYS A 42 21.68 38.29 -11.59
N ALA A 43 21.39 38.33 -12.89
CA ALA A 43 20.04 38.12 -13.40
C ALA A 43 19.45 36.75 -13.04
N PHE A 44 20.28 35.71 -13.01
CA PHE A 44 19.89 34.37 -12.54
C PHE A 44 19.89 34.21 -11.00
N GLY A 45 20.42 35.18 -10.26
CA GLY A 45 20.44 35.19 -8.79
C GLY A 45 19.15 35.74 -8.16
N PRO A 46 19.08 35.90 -6.83
CA PRO A 46 17.90 36.45 -6.14
C PRO A 46 17.42 37.78 -6.76
N PRO A 47 16.10 38.01 -6.92
CA PRO A 47 14.98 37.23 -6.38
C PRO A 47 14.49 36.08 -7.29
N ASN A 48 15.31 35.61 -8.24
CA ASN A 48 14.93 34.58 -9.20
C ASN A 48 14.44 33.28 -8.56
N ASN A 49 13.13 33.05 -8.63
CA ASN A 49 12.48 31.78 -8.31
C ASN A 49 11.95 31.09 -9.59
N LEU A 50 12.24 31.61 -10.79
CA LEU A 50 11.63 31.25 -12.08
C LEU A 50 12.35 30.09 -12.79
N THR A 51 13.67 29.97 -12.60
CA THR A 51 14.48 28.88 -13.14
C THR A 51 15.03 28.00 -12.04
N HIS A 52 15.10 26.70 -12.29
CA HIS A 52 15.68 25.76 -11.33
C HIS A 52 17.20 25.97 -11.16
N TYR A 53 17.74 25.88 -9.93
CA TYR A 53 19.15 26.24 -9.68
C TYR A 53 20.19 25.42 -10.44
N ILE A 54 19.96 24.12 -10.61
CA ILE A 54 20.83 23.26 -11.41
C ILE A 54 20.90 23.76 -12.86
N THR A 55 19.75 24.11 -13.43
CA THR A 55 19.65 24.56 -14.82
C THR A 55 20.46 25.83 -15.04
N HIS A 56 20.30 26.83 -14.15
CA HIS A 56 21.07 28.05 -14.29
C HIS A 56 22.55 27.88 -13.90
N SER A 57 22.91 26.96 -13.00
CA SER A 57 24.31 26.68 -12.66
C SER A 57 25.05 26.11 -13.87
N ARG A 58 24.49 25.07 -14.53
CA ARG A 58 25.10 24.48 -15.72
C ARG A 58 25.19 25.46 -16.88
N PHE A 59 24.16 26.31 -17.04
CA PHE A 59 24.19 27.39 -18.01
C PHE A 59 25.29 28.42 -17.71
N GLN A 60 25.48 28.79 -16.45
CA GLN A 60 26.58 29.67 -16.02
C GLN A 60 27.96 29.04 -16.23
N ASP A 61 28.10 27.73 -15.99
CA ASP A 61 29.34 27.00 -16.25
C ASP A 61 29.66 26.99 -17.75
N TRP A 62 28.66 26.79 -18.61
CA TRP A 62 28.83 26.90 -20.06
C TRP A 62 29.26 28.31 -20.48
N VAL A 63 28.57 29.34 -19.98
CA VAL A 63 28.93 30.75 -20.19
C VAL A 63 30.38 31.03 -19.76
N ALA A 64 30.84 30.43 -18.66
CA ALA A 64 32.22 30.57 -18.20
C ALA A 64 33.23 29.83 -19.08
N SER A 65 32.85 28.66 -19.62
CA SER A 65 33.72 27.80 -20.44
C SER A 65 33.91 28.27 -21.88
N ASP A 66 32.88 28.85 -22.50
CA ASP A 66 32.89 29.30 -23.91
C ASP A 66 32.16 30.64 -24.06
N ARG A 67 32.81 31.70 -23.55
CA ARG A 67 32.22 33.04 -23.43
C ARG A 67 31.73 33.63 -24.74
N GLN A 68 32.52 33.47 -25.81
CA GLN A 68 32.20 34.08 -27.10
C GLN A 68 30.99 33.38 -27.74
N ARG A 69 31.00 32.05 -27.78
CA ARG A 69 29.87 31.28 -28.31
C ARG A 69 28.60 31.51 -27.50
N ALA A 70 28.71 31.58 -26.17
CA ALA A 70 27.57 31.87 -25.31
C ALA A 70 26.99 33.27 -25.57
N ARG A 71 27.84 34.30 -25.66
CA ARG A 71 27.43 35.67 -25.98
C ARG A 71 26.72 35.74 -27.33
N ASP A 72 27.30 35.15 -28.38
CA ASP A 72 26.72 35.20 -29.72
C ASP A 72 25.37 34.47 -29.79
N SER A 73 25.24 33.33 -29.09
CA SER A 73 23.99 32.58 -29.00
C SER A 73 22.89 33.38 -28.28
N ILE A 74 23.22 34.03 -27.16
CA ILE A 74 22.27 34.85 -26.39
C ILE A 74 21.86 36.11 -27.17
N LEU A 75 22.80 36.77 -27.85
CA LEU A 75 22.50 37.93 -28.69
C LEU A 75 21.60 37.55 -29.87
N ASN A 76 21.80 36.38 -30.50
CA ASN A 76 20.92 35.87 -31.54
C ASN A 76 19.49 35.61 -31.03
N LEU A 77 19.34 35.13 -29.79
CA LEU A 77 18.02 34.96 -29.18
C LEU A 77 17.27 36.29 -29.06
N TRP A 78 17.99 37.40 -28.80
CA TRP A 78 17.44 38.75 -28.67
C TRP A 78 17.35 39.56 -29.97
N ASP A 79 17.72 38.98 -31.12
CA ASP A 79 17.69 39.66 -32.42
C ASP A 79 16.27 39.66 -32.99
N GLU A 80 15.51 40.73 -32.75
CA GLU A 80 14.13 40.89 -33.21
C GLU A 80 13.96 40.97 -34.73
N SER A 81 15.04 41.04 -35.51
CA SER A 81 14.96 40.96 -36.98
C SER A 81 14.63 39.55 -37.50
N GLN A 82 14.76 38.52 -36.64
CA GLN A 82 14.47 37.12 -36.93
C GLN A 82 13.15 36.67 -36.27
N GLY A 83 12.50 35.66 -36.86
CA GLY A 83 11.27 35.07 -36.29
C GLY A 83 11.51 34.39 -34.93
N LEU A 84 10.55 34.49 -34.00
CA LEU A 84 10.65 33.91 -32.65
C LEU A 84 11.07 32.44 -32.65
N SER A 85 10.44 31.62 -33.48
CA SER A 85 10.73 30.18 -33.51
C SER A 85 12.17 29.89 -33.92
N SER A 86 12.66 30.59 -34.96
CA SER A 86 14.05 30.48 -35.41
C SER A 86 15.05 30.86 -34.33
N ARG A 87 14.79 31.94 -33.58
CA ARG A 87 15.66 32.41 -32.50
C ARG A 87 15.78 31.38 -31.38
N ILE A 88 14.65 30.76 -31.01
CA ILE A 88 14.60 29.72 -29.97
C ILE A 88 15.31 28.45 -30.44
N ASP A 89 15.02 27.96 -31.64
CA ASP A 89 15.60 26.71 -32.15
C ASP A 89 17.12 26.82 -32.32
N VAL A 90 17.62 27.95 -32.85
CA VAL A 90 19.06 28.21 -32.97
C VAL A 90 19.73 28.29 -31.61
N PHE A 91 19.10 28.97 -30.64
CA PHE A 91 19.63 29.04 -29.27
C PHE A 91 19.64 27.66 -28.59
N ALA A 92 18.56 26.89 -28.72
CA ALA A 92 18.42 25.56 -28.14
C ALA A 92 19.43 24.55 -28.72
N ALA A 93 19.77 24.68 -30.01
CA ALA A 93 20.80 23.88 -30.68
C ALA A 93 22.23 24.29 -30.28
N ALA A 94 22.45 25.55 -29.88
CA ALA A 94 23.76 26.05 -29.48
C ALA A 94 24.16 25.63 -28.06
N LEU A 95 23.18 25.34 -27.19
CA LEU A 95 23.38 24.88 -25.82
C LEU A 95 24.00 23.46 -25.79
N PRO A 96 25.01 23.21 -24.93
CA PRO A 96 25.53 21.86 -24.71
C PRO A 96 24.46 20.87 -24.26
N ASP A 97 24.64 19.60 -24.64
CA ASP A 97 23.77 18.51 -24.22
C ASP A 97 23.74 18.33 -22.69
N GLU A 98 24.79 18.76 -21.98
CA GLU A 98 24.88 18.70 -20.52
C GLU A 98 23.89 19.65 -19.79
N ILE A 99 23.33 20.67 -20.46
CA ILE A 99 22.35 21.63 -19.88
C ILE A 99 20.93 21.02 -19.77
N ALA A 100 20.81 19.69 -19.96
CA ALA A 100 19.62 18.86 -19.74
C ALA A 100 18.51 19.00 -20.79
N SER A 101 17.49 18.15 -20.63
CA SER A 101 16.34 17.88 -21.52
C SER A 101 15.76 19.08 -22.28
N SER A 102 15.05 18.81 -23.39
CA SER A 102 14.31 19.80 -24.21
C SER A 102 13.56 20.87 -23.38
N GLY A 103 12.89 20.48 -22.29
CA GLY A 103 12.17 21.42 -21.40
C GLY A 103 13.07 22.39 -20.61
N ALA A 104 14.28 21.97 -20.25
CA ALA A 104 15.25 22.82 -19.54
C ALA A 104 15.85 23.88 -20.47
N ARG A 105 16.15 23.51 -21.72
CA ARG A 105 16.64 24.45 -22.76
C ARG A 105 15.62 25.55 -23.03
N LEU A 106 14.35 25.18 -23.15
CA LEU A 106 13.26 26.13 -23.36
C LEU A 106 13.00 27.03 -22.14
N GLN A 107 13.18 26.51 -20.92
CA GLN A 107 13.11 27.32 -19.71
C GLN A 107 14.22 28.39 -19.67
N VAL A 108 15.46 28.06 -20.07
CA VAL A 108 16.53 29.05 -20.17
C VAL A 108 16.24 30.08 -21.26
N ALA A 109 15.81 29.64 -22.45
CA ALA A 109 15.48 30.53 -23.55
C ALA A 109 14.37 31.52 -23.18
N SER A 110 13.26 31.03 -22.62
CA SER A 110 12.14 31.86 -22.17
C SER A 110 12.49 32.77 -20.99
N PHE A 111 13.42 32.36 -20.11
CA PHE A 111 13.94 33.24 -19.07
C PHE A 111 14.69 34.43 -19.66
N LEU A 112 15.59 34.19 -20.62
CA LEU A 112 16.33 35.28 -21.27
C LEU A 112 15.42 36.21 -22.09
N LEU A 113 14.36 35.67 -22.70
CA LEU A 113 13.36 36.46 -23.42
C LEU A 113 12.54 37.38 -22.50
N MET A 114 12.51 37.12 -21.18
CA MET A 114 11.94 38.05 -20.20
C MET A 114 12.69 39.39 -20.08
N SER A 115 13.68 39.68 -20.94
CA SER A 115 14.05 41.07 -21.24
C SER A 115 12.84 41.93 -21.66
N ASP A 116 11.78 41.30 -22.18
CA ASP A 116 10.48 41.91 -22.44
C ASP A 116 9.34 41.00 -21.90
N PRO A 117 9.02 41.12 -20.60
CA PRO A 117 8.14 40.19 -19.90
C PRO A 117 6.65 40.41 -20.23
N ILE A 118 6.32 41.51 -20.90
CA ILE A 118 4.95 41.82 -21.37
C ILE A 118 4.61 40.95 -22.58
N ASN A 119 5.60 40.73 -23.46
CA ASN A 119 5.43 39.93 -24.67
C ASN A 119 5.92 38.48 -24.51
N TYR A 120 6.99 38.25 -23.74
CA TYR A 120 7.60 36.94 -23.57
C TYR A 120 7.70 36.55 -22.10
N VAL A 121 6.84 35.63 -21.69
CA VAL A 121 6.78 35.14 -20.31
C VAL A 121 7.57 33.84 -20.15
N ILE A 122 8.08 33.56 -18.95
CA ILE A 122 8.81 32.32 -18.65
C ILE A 122 7.95 31.08 -18.92
N PHE A 123 8.54 30.07 -19.57
CA PHE A 123 7.91 28.79 -19.82
C PHE A 123 8.24 27.77 -18.72
N ARG A 124 7.18 27.15 -18.18
CA ARG A 124 7.29 26.03 -17.24
C ARG A 124 6.37 24.91 -17.71
N PRO A 125 6.94 23.79 -18.21
CA PRO A 125 6.14 22.70 -18.80
C PRO A 125 5.06 22.18 -17.85
N SER A 126 5.39 21.93 -16.58
CA SER A 126 4.45 21.38 -15.59
C SER A 126 3.20 22.24 -15.37
N ASP A 127 3.39 23.56 -15.35
CA ASP A 127 2.36 24.51 -14.96
C ASP A 127 1.39 24.75 -16.11
N ILE A 128 1.96 24.92 -17.31
CA ILE A 128 1.19 25.15 -18.53
C ILE A 128 0.43 23.87 -18.92
N ASN A 129 1.08 22.71 -18.89
CA ASN A 129 0.43 21.45 -19.27
C ASN A 129 -0.75 21.15 -18.34
N LYS A 130 -0.60 21.38 -17.03
CA LYS A 130 -1.70 21.21 -16.08
C LYS A 130 -2.91 22.07 -16.45
N VAL A 131 -2.74 23.36 -16.75
CA VAL A 131 -3.89 24.23 -17.04
C VAL A 131 -4.44 24.01 -18.46
N VAL A 132 -3.59 23.66 -19.43
CA VAL A 132 -4.02 23.25 -20.77
C VAL A 132 -4.89 21.98 -20.68
N ASP A 133 -4.50 21.00 -19.86
CA ASP A 133 -5.28 19.79 -19.60
C ASP A 133 -6.62 20.10 -18.92
N LEU A 134 -6.65 21.04 -17.96
CA LEU A 134 -7.87 21.46 -17.26
C LEU A 134 -8.85 22.19 -18.18
N THR A 135 -8.34 22.96 -19.14
CA THR A 135 -9.15 23.80 -20.03
C THR A 135 -9.49 23.09 -21.34
N GLU A 136 -8.76 22.03 -21.69
CA GLU A 136 -8.81 21.33 -22.97
C GLU A 136 -8.59 22.30 -24.15
N PHE A 137 -7.67 23.26 -23.98
CA PHE A 137 -7.43 24.35 -24.94
C PHE A 137 -6.84 23.88 -26.28
N GLY A 138 -6.24 22.69 -26.33
CA GLY A 138 -5.65 22.09 -27.53
C GLY A 138 -4.62 21.02 -27.15
N GLU A 139 -4.05 20.32 -28.15
CA GLU A 139 -2.95 19.36 -27.94
C GLU A 139 -1.60 20.09 -27.89
N ASP A 140 -0.79 19.87 -26.84
CA ASP A 140 0.61 20.34 -26.78
C ASP A 140 1.39 19.67 -27.92
N PRO A 141 1.98 20.44 -28.85
CA PRO A 141 2.68 19.84 -29.98
C PRO A 141 3.88 19.02 -29.50
N THR A 142 4.01 17.77 -29.98
CA THR A 142 5.20 16.92 -29.81
C THR A 142 6.42 17.40 -30.63
N ALA A 143 6.37 18.65 -31.09
CA ALA A 143 7.24 19.29 -32.08
C ALA A 143 8.44 20.03 -31.41
N PRO A 144 9.28 20.79 -32.17
CA PRO A 144 10.44 21.52 -31.63
C PRO A 144 10.13 22.45 -30.46
N GLU A 145 11.15 22.79 -29.66
CA GLU A 145 11.02 23.67 -28.49
C GLU A 145 10.27 24.98 -28.80
N SER A 146 10.54 25.58 -29.96
CA SER A 146 9.86 26.79 -30.40
C SER A 146 8.35 26.66 -30.54
N ALA A 147 7.86 25.55 -31.09
CA ALA A 147 6.43 25.32 -31.29
C ALA A 147 5.68 25.24 -29.95
N ARG A 148 6.29 24.58 -28.96
CA ARG A 148 5.74 24.47 -27.60
C ARG A 148 5.67 25.81 -26.89
N TYR A 149 6.68 26.66 -27.08
CA TYR A 149 6.67 28.01 -26.52
C TYR A 149 5.63 28.91 -27.19
N THR A 150 5.53 28.87 -28.53
CA THR A 150 4.51 29.62 -29.26
C THR A 150 3.10 29.20 -28.85
N PHE A 151 2.84 27.90 -28.72
CA PHE A 151 1.57 27.37 -28.21
C PHE A 151 1.22 27.93 -26.82
N ALA A 152 2.21 28.00 -25.91
CA ALA A 152 1.99 28.60 -24.59
C ALA A 152 1.64 30.09 -24.66
N LEU A 153 2.27 30.87 -25.55
CA LEU A 153 1.93 32.28 -25.74
C LEU A 153 0.52 32.46 -26.30
N GLU A 154 0.11 31.62 -27.25
CA GLU A 154 -1.25 31.60 -27.80
C GLU A 154 -2.28 31.25 -26.71
N PHE A 155 -1.96 30.31 -25.82
CA PHE A 155 -2.79 30.00 -24.65
C PHE A 155 -2.98 31.21 -23.73
N PHE A 156 -1.91 31.96 -23.41
CA PHE A 156 -2.03 33.16 -22.59
C PHE A 156 -2.87 34.25 -23.27
N ASP A 157 -2.72 34.45 -24.58
CA ASP A 157 -3.55 35.41 -25.33
C ASP A 157 -5.04 35.03 -25.31
N HIS A 158 -5.33 33.75 -25.47
CA HIS A 158 -6.69 33.26 -25.35
C HIS A 158 -7.23 33.43 -23.93
N PHE A 159 -6.43 33.11 -22.92
CA PHE A 159 -6.80 33.30 -21.52
C PHE A 159 -7.16 34.76 -21.21
N ILE A 160 -6.38 35.73 -21.73
CA ILE A 160 -6.68 37.17 -21.61
C ILE A 160 -8.02 37.51 -22.27
N SER A 161 -8.26 36.99 -23.48
CA SER A 161 -9.51 37.23 -24.22
C SER A 161 -10.72 36.70 -23.45
N GLU A 162 -10.65 35.47 -22.96
CA GLU A 162 -11.72 34.81 -22.20
C GLU A 162 -11.97 35.47 -20.84
N ALA A 163 -10.90 35.91 -20.16
CA ALA A 163 -11.00 36.68 -18.92
C ALA A 163 -11.75 38.01 -19.15
N ALA A 164 -11.41 38.73 -20.22
CA ALA A 164 -12.05 39.99 -20.58
C ALA A 164 -13.55 39.82 -20.87
N GLN A 165 -13.93 38.75 -21.58
CA GLN A 165 -15.35 38.41 -21.82
C GLN A 165 -16.13 38.17 -20.52
N ARG A 166 -15.44 37.69 -19.47
CA ARG A 166 -16.00 37.46 -18.12
C ARG A 166 -15.80 38.65 -17.17
N ARG A 167 -15.46 39.83 -17.72
CA ARG A 167 -15.24 41.10 -16.99
C ARG A 167 -14.00 41.11 -16.08
N LEU A 168 -13.05 40.21 -16.28
CA LEU A 168 -11.74 40.24 -15.65
C LEU A 168 -10.71 40.78 -16.65
N VAL A 169 -10.33 42.05 -16.52
CA VAL A 169 -9.42 42.71 -17.46
C VAL A 169 -7.97 42.54 -16.98
N LEU A 170 -7.19 41.74 -17.70
CA LEU A 170 -5.76 41.54 -17.47
C LEU A 170 -4.95 42.58 -18.26
N ARG A 171 -3.82 43.03 -17.73
CA ARG A 171 -2.96 44.04 -18.38
C ARG A 171 -2.17 43.48 -19.55
N ASP A 172 -1.62 42.29 -19.38
CA ASP A 172 -0.64 41.70 -20.29
C ASP A 172 -0.49 40.17 -20.06
N ARG A 173 0.41 39.53 -20.80
CA ARG A 173 0.72 38.10 -20.65
C ARG A 173 1.34 37.78 -19.28
N LEU A 174 1.97 38.74 -18.61
CA LEU A 174 2.55 38.54 -17.28
C LEU A 174 1.45 38.36 -16.23
N ASP A 175 0.34 39.10 -16.32
CA ASP A 175 -0.86 38.86 -15.49
C ASP A 175 -1.46 37.48 -15.75
N ALA A 176 -1.61 37.12 -17.03
CA ALA A 176 -2.16 35.84 -17.44
C ALA A 176 -1.31 34.68 -16.91
N GLN A 177 0.01 34.77 -17.04
CA GLN A 177 0.94 33.78 -16.50
C GLN A 177 0.78 33.62 -14.98
N SER A 178 0.77 34.73 -14.24
CA SER A 178 0.64 34.68 -12.79
C SER A 178 -0.66 33.99 -12.36
N LEU A 179 -1.78 34.28 -13.02
CA LEU A 179 -3.05 33.63 -12.71
C LEU A 179 -3.06 32.14 -13.09
N VAL A 180 -2.46 31.77 -14.22
CA VAL A 180 -2.31 30.37 -14.63
C VAL A 180 -1.49 29.60 -13.59
N TRP A 181 -0.44 30.21 -13.03
CA TRP A 181 0.36 29.58 -11.97
C TRP A 181 -0.41 29.43 -10.65
N VAL A 182 -1.21 30.42 -10.29
CA VAL A 182 -2.09 30.35 -9.11
C VAL A 182 -3.09 29.20 -9.27
N ILE A 183 -3.73 29.09 -10.44
CA ILE A 183 -4.64 27.99 -10.75
C ILE A 183 -3.91 26.64 -10.69
N ALA A 184 -2.68 26.56 -11.18
CA ALA A 184 -1.92 25.31 -11.21
C ALA A 184 -1.36 24.88 -9.83
N LYS A 185 -0.96 25.84 -8.98
CA LYS A 185 -0.12 25.58 -7.80
C LYS A 185 -0.77 25.94 -6.47
N SER A 186 -1.41 27.10 -6.37
CA SER A 186 -1.90 27.64 -5.10
C SER A 186 -3.09 26.85 -4.58
N GLY A 187 -3.24 26.76 -3.26
CA GLY A 187 -4.46 26.25 -2.65
C GLY A 187 -5.66 27.19 -2.87
N PRO A 188 -6.89 26.76 -2.53
CA PRO A 188 -8.02 27.67 -2.49
C PRO A 188 -7.73 28.82 -1.50
N PRO A 189 -7.99 30.08 -1.87
CA PRO A 189 -7.87 31.21 -0.96
C PRO A 189 -8.64 31.01 0.34
N LYS A 190 -8.08 31.43 1.48
CA LYS A 190 -8.70 31.26 2.81
C LYS A 190 -10.03 31.99 2.95
N GLU A 191 -10.27 33.02 2.13
CA GLU A 191 -11.52 33.79 2.12
C GLU A 191 -12.66 33.11 1.36
N TRP A 192 -12.36 32.03 0.62
CA TRP A 192 -13.40 31.26 -0.08
C TRP A 192 -14.22 30.45 0.90
N SER A 193 -15.51 30.30 0.59
CA SER A 193 -16.35 29.35 1.31
C SER A 193 -15.83 27.92 1.10
N GLU A 194 -16.16 27.03 2.04
CA GLU A 194 -15.83 25.60 1.93
C GLU A 194 -16.35 25.00 0.61
N GLU A 195 -17.56 25.41 0.18
CA GLU A 195 -18.14 25.01 -1.11
C GLU A 195 -17.32 25.46 -2.32
N GLU A 196 -16.80 26.69 -2.31
CA GLU A 196 -15.96 27.24 -3.38
C GLU A 196 -14.57 26.60 -3.40
N ALA A 197 -13.99 26.36 -2.22
CA ALA A 197 -12.72 25.67 -2.07
C ALA A 197 -12.80 24.23 -2.63
N GLU A 198 -13.85 23.50 -2.25
CA GLU A 198 -14.10 22.14 -2.73
C GLU A 198 -14.36 22.11 -4.25
N ALA A 199 -15.16 23.05 -4.77
CA ALA A 199 -15.42 23.17 -6.20
C ALA A 199 -14.13 23.44 -7.00
N PHE A 200 -13.17 24.18 -6.43
CA PHE A 200 -11.89 24.45 -7.06
C PHE A 200 -10.93 23.26 -7.03
N LEU A 201 -10.81 22.58 -5.89
CA LEU A 201 -10.02 21.35 -5.78
C LEU A 201 -10.56 20.28 -6.72
N ARG A 202 -11.88 20.18 -6.82
CA ARG A 202 -12.54 19.30 -7.77
C ARG A 202 -12.33 19.72 -9.22
N TYR A 203 -12.38 21.01 -9.54
CA TYR A 203 -12.03 21.51 -10.87
C TYR A 203 -10.62 21.08 -11.26
N ARG A 204 -9.66 21.10 -10.33
CA ARG A 204 -8.27 20.67 -10.54
C ARG A 204 -8.07 19.16 -10.62
N GLY A 205 -9.13 18.36 -10.45
CA GLY A 205 -9.05 16.89 -10.39
C GLY A 205 -8.40 16.36 -9.10
N GLU A 206 -8.24 17.23 -8.09
CA GLU A 206 -7.54 16.93 -6.84
C GLU A 206 -8.43 16.21 -5.81
N ARG A 207 -9.75 16.42 -5.93
CA ARG A 207 -10.78 15.68 -5.19
C ARG A 207 -11.80 15.15 -6.19
N PRO A 208 -11.51 14.02 -6.87
CA PRO A 208 -12.44 13.46 -7.85
C PRO A 208 -13.73 13.05 -7.15
N GLN A 209 -14.86 13.44 -7.72
CA GLN A 209 -16.15 13.06 -7.16
C GLN A 209 -16.54 11.68 -7.67
N ILE A 210 -17.12 10.89 -6.77
CA ILE A 210 -17.69 9.60 -7.12
C ILE A 210 -19.18 9.79 -7.41
N TRP A 211 -19.58 9.30 -8.57
CA TRP A 211 -20.92 9.41 -9.10
C TRP A 211 -21.58 8.05 -9.23
N TRP A 212 -22.89 8.03 -9.04
CA TRP A 212 -23.75 6.89 -9.33
C TRP A 212 -24.71 7.27 -10.45
N VAL A 213 -24.74 6.45 -11.51
CA VAL A 213 -25.67 6.61 -12.63
C VAL A 213 -26.64 5.43 -12.71
N ASN A 214 -27.94 5.73 -12.77
CA ASN A 214 -28.99 4.75 -13.04
C ASN A 214 -29.31 4.74 -14.54
N GLN A 215 -28.83 3.71 -15.23
CA GLN A 215 -29.04 3.51 -16.65
C GLN A 215 -29.96 2.31 -16.87
N GLY A 216 -31.09 2.54 -17.55
CA GLY A 216 -32.01 1.48 -17.95
C GLY A 216 -31.64 0.93 -19.31
N GLU A 217 -32.54 1.08 -20.27
CA GLU A 217 -32.34 0.71 -21.67
C GLU A 217 -31.19 1.45 -22.36
N THR A 218 -30.74 2.58 -21.81
CA THR A 218 -29.64 3.40 -22.37
C THR A 218 -28.25 2.86 -22.08
N TYR A 219 -28.08 1.98 -21.09
CA TYR A 219 -26.76 1.49 -20.64
C TYR A 219 -25.94 0.89 -21.79
N GLY A 220 -26.54 -0.01 -22.59
CA GLY A 220 -25.81 -0.72 -23.65
C GLY A 220 -25.29 0.21 -24.74
N GLY A 221 -26.10 1.21 -25.15
CA GLY A 221 -25.70 2.19 -26.15
C GLY A 221 -24.67 3.19 -25.64
N GLU A 222 -24.84 3.67 -24.39
CA GLU A 222 -23.93 4.61 -23.75
C GLU A 222 -22.55 3.98 -23.48
N ARG A 223 -22.53 2.72 -23.01
CA ARG A 223 -21.32 1.91 -22.84
C ARG A 223 -20.59 1.71 -24.18
N ALA A 224 -21.29 1.29 -25.23
CA ALA A 224 -20.69 1.05 -26.54
C ALA A 224 -20.11 2.32 -27.17
N ALA A 225 -20.72 3.48 -26.89
CA ALA A 225 -20.25 4.77 -27.37
C ALA A 225 -19.23 5.46 -26.43
N GLY A 226 -18.96 4.90 -25.25
CA GLY A 226 -18.05 5.48 -24.26
C GLY A 226 -18.52 6.84 -23.73
N VAL A 227 -19.82 6.97 -23.44
CA VAL A 227 -20.41 8.25 -23.00
C VAL A 227 -21.38 8.08 -21.84
N VAL A 228 -21.67 9.19 -21.16
CA VAL A 228 -22.81 9.37 -20.26
C VAL A 228 -23.60 10.58 -20.75
N THR A 229 -24.93 10.45 -20.92
CA THR A 229 -25.75 11.50 -21.53
C THR A 229 -27.01 11.84 -20.75
N ALA A 230 -27.34 13.13 -20.63
CA ALA A 230 -28.61 13.56 -20.04
C ALA A 230 -29.28 14.65 -20.89
N PRO A 231 -30.61 14.61 -21.05
CA PRO A 231 -31.32 15.63 -21.81
C PRO A 231 -31.28 16.98 -21.07
N PRO A 232 -31.25 18.12 -21.80
CA PRO A 232 -31.22 19.45 -21.21
C PRO A 232 -32.43 19.74 -20.31
N THR A 233 -33.60 19.22 -20.71
CA THR A 233 -34.91 19.30 -20.04
C THR A 233 -35.60 17.92 -20.03
N SER A 234 -36.54 17.70 -19.12
CA SER A 234 -37.40 16.52 -19.11
C SER A 234 -38.43 16.56 -20.24
N LYS A 235 -39.12 15.44 -20.50
CA LYS A 235 -40.25 15.36 -21.47
C LYS A 235 -41.39 16.36 -21.16
N ALA A 236 -41.49 16.82 -19.91
CA ALA A 236 -42.46 17.81 -19.45
C ALA A 236 -41.91 19.26 -19.44
N GLY A 237 -40.72 19.51 -20.00
CA GLY A 237 -40.08 20.82 -20.06
C GLY A 237 -39.37 21.27 -18.78
N HIS A 238 -39.50 20.54 -17.67
CA HIS A 238 -38.82 20.86 -16.41
C HIS A 238 -37.34 20.49 -16.44
N VAL A 239 -36.50 21.32 -15.80
CA VAL A 239 -35.09 21.03 -15.61
C VAL A 239 -34.90 20.20 -14.33
N LEU A 240 -34.54 18.93 -14.50
CA LEU A 240 -34.29 18.02 -13.38
C LEU A 240 -32.85 18.16 -12.88
N GLN A 241 -32.64 18.28 -11.57
CA GLN A 241 -31.33 18.51 -10.98
C GLN A 241 -30.34 17.36 -11.30
N HIS A 242 -30.78 16.11 -11.23
CA HIS A 242 -29.95 14.95 -11.59
C HIS A 242 -29.60 14.86 -13.09
N HIS A 243 -30.27 15.62 -13.98
CA HIS A 243 -29.84 15.78 -15.38
C HIS A 243 -28.84 16.93 -15.55
N LYS A 244 -28.92 17.96 -14.70
CA LYS A 244 -27.91 19.03 -14.63
C LYS A 244 -26.57 18.50 -14.11
N ASN A 245 -26.59 17.48 -13.26
CA ASN A 245 -25.39 16.87 -12.70
C ASN A 245 -24.40 16.39 -13.78
N VAL A 246 -24.85 16.02 -14.99
CA VAL A 246 -23.93 15.68 -16.09
C VAL A 246 -23.02 16.86 -16.44
N SER A 247 -23.51 18.11 -16.37
CA SER A 247 -22.66 19.31 -16.57
C SER A 247 -21.63 19.53 -15.45
N LEU A 248 -21.78 18.84 -14.31
CA LEU A 248 -20.86 18.91 -13.20
C LEU A 248 -19.72 17.89 -13.32
N LEU A 249 -19.82 16.90 -14.22
CA LEU A 249 -18.75 15.91 -14.41
C LEU A 249 -17.46 16.59 -14.87
N ARG A 250 -16.32 16.11 -14.36
CA ARG A 250 -14.98 16.61 -14.67
C ARG A 250 -14.04 15.46 -14.98
N LYS A 251 -12.99 15.72 -15.76
CA LYS A 251 -11.95 14.74 -16.05
C LYS A 251 -11.39 14.17 -14.73
N GLY A 252 -11.33 12.85 -14.62
CA GLY A 252 -10.89 12.14 -13.42
C GLY A 252 -12.00 11.78 -12.41
N ASP A 253 -13.21 12.33 -12.56
CA ASP A 253 -14.37 11.84 -11.78
C ASP A 253 -14.64 10.36 -12.10
N VAL A 254 -15.13 9.62 -11.11
CA VAL A 254 -15.41 8.19 -11.23
C VAL A 254 -16.92 7.97 -11.25
N ILE A 255 -17.42 7.11 -12.14
CA ILE A 255 -18.84 6.81 -12.27
C ILE A 255 -19.10 5.32 -12.08
N LEU A 256 -20.00 4.98 -11.17
CA LEU A 256 -20.58 3.64 -11.00
C LEU A 256 -21.84 3.50 -11.84
N HIS A 257 -21.84 2.51 -12.72
CA HIS A 257 -22.90 2.26 -13.68
C HIS A 257 -23.88 1.21 -13.17
N HIS A 258 -25.01 1.67 -12.64
CA HIS A 258 -26.10 0.81 -12.20
C HIS A 258 -27.13 0.60 -13.30
N ALA A 259 -27.39 -0.66 -13.66
CA ALA A 259 -28.39 -1.05 -14.64
C ALA A 259 -29.02 -2.40 -14.32
N ALA A 260 -30.35 -2.46 -14.40
CA ALA A 260 -31.15 -3.65 -14.15
C ALA A 260 -30.90 -4.31 -12.77
N GLY A 261 -30.65 -3.52 -11.72
CA GLY A 261 -30.43 -4.02 -10.36
C GLY A 261 -28.99 -4.34 -10.00
N TYR A 262 -28.05 -4.13 -10.93
CA TYR A 262 -26.63 -4.45 -10.76
C TYR A 262 -25.75 -3.23 -11.03
N VAL A 263 -24.66 -3.08 -10.28
CA VAL A 263 -23.51 -2.29 -10.71
C VAL A 263 -22.73 -3.15 -11.71
N ARG A 264 -22.69 -2.69 -12.96
CA ARG A 264 -22.16 -3.47 -14.09
C ARG A 264 -20.79 -3.00 -14.57
N ALA A 265 -20.50 -1.73 -14.40
CA ALA A 265 -19.25 -1.13 -14.81
C ALA A 265 -18.87 0.01 -13.89
N ILE A 266 -17.59 0.35 -13.91
CA ILE A 266 -17.03 1.60 -13.39
C ILE A 266 -16.43 2.36 -14.57
N SER A 267 -16.45 3.69 -14.56
CA SER A 267 -15.72 4.47 -15.56
C SER A 267 -15.01 5.67 -14.96
N ASP A 268 -13.95 6.12 -15.64
CA ASP A 268 -13.38 7.45 -15.43
C ASP A 268 -13.87 8.43 -16.50
N VAL A 269 -14.15 9.66 -16.10
CA VAL A 269 -14.50 10.75 -17.01
C VAL A 269 -13.24 11.25 -17.69
N THR A 270 -13.25 11.29 -19.03
CA THR A 270 -12.08 11.65 -19.83
C THR A 270 -12.12 13.09 -20.35
N HIS A 271 -13.33 13.67 -20.50
CA HIS A 271 -13.53 14.99 -21.10
C HIS A 271 -14.64 15.77 -20.39
N LYS A 272 -14.57 17.11 -20.45
CA LYS A 272 -15.65 17.97 -19.95
C LYS A 272 -16.96 17.74 -20.73
N PRO A 273 -18.13 17.94 -20.09
CA PRO A 273 -19.42 17.79 -20.74
C PRO A 273 -19.67 18.87 -21.80
N GLU A 274 -20.19 18.45 -22.96
CA GLU A 274 -20.59 19.33 -24.06
C GLU A 274 -22.09 19.24 -24.32
N ILE A 275 -22.66 20.28 -24.94
CA ILE A 275 -24.02 20.25 -25.48
C ILE A 275 -23.93 19.90 -26.97
N ARG A 276 -24.43 18.71 -27.32
CA ARG A 276 -24.39 18.17 -28.69
C ARG A 276 -25.37 17.01 -28.86
N PRO A 277 -25.72 16.61 -30.09
CA PRO A 277 -26.43 15.37 -30.32
C PRO A 277 -25.64 14.18 -29.74
N ARG A 278 -26.35 13.20 -29.17
CA ARG A 278 -25.72 12.01 -28.59
C ARG A 278 -25.08 11.18 -29.71
N PRO A 279 -23.88 10.59 -29.51
CA PRO A 279 -23.21 9.82 -30.56
C PRO A 279 -24.03 8.65 -31.11
N THR A 280 -24.91 8.07 -30.29
CA THR A 280 -25.82 6.98 -30.68
C THR A 280 -27.00 7.44 -31.54
N GLU A 281 -27.27 8.74 -31.63
CA GLU A 281 -28.35 9.34 -32.43
C GLU A 281 -27.91 10.73 -32.95
N PRO A 282 -27.07 10.77 -34.01
CA PRO A 282 -26.43 12.00 -34.47
C PRO A 282 -27.41 13.06 -35.01
N ASP A 283 -28.57 12.64 -35.52
CA ASP A 283 -29.65 13.50 -36.02
C ASP A 283 -30.71 13.83 -34.93
N GLY A 284 -30.42 13.49 -33.68
CA GLY A 284 -31.29 13.68 -32.53
C GLY A 284 -31.21 15.08 -31.90
N PRO A 285 -32.03 15.36 -30.87
CA PRO A 285 -31.96 16.62 -30.13
C PRO A 285 -30.64 16.73 -29.34
N ASP A 286 -30.28 17.94 -28.93
CA ASP A 286 -29.07 18.16 -28.13
C ASP A 286 -29.18 17.53 -26.74
N TYR A 287 -28.12 16.85 -26.33
CA TYR A 287 -27.92 16.28 -25.00
C TYR A 287 -26.69 16.91 -24.34
N ARG A 288 -26.64 16.84 -23.01
CA ARG A 288 -25.39 16.96 -22.28
C ARG A 288 -24.65 15.65 -22.43
N VAL A 289 -23.46 15.66 -23.01
CA VAL A 289 -22.68 14.47 -23.33
C VAL A 289 -21.28 14.65 -22.73
N THR A 290 -20.84 13.68 -21.94
CA THR A 290 -19.42 13.55 -21.56
C THR A 290 -18.88 12.20 -22.02
N ARG A 291 -17.58 12.16 -22.33
CA ARG A 291 -16.87 10.93 -22.70
C ARG A 291 -16.29 10.27 -21.47
N THR A 292 -16.42 8.96 -21.40
CA THR A 292 -15.97 8.13 -20.28
C THR A 292 -15.27 6.88 -20.78
N HIS A 293 -14.31 6.39 -20.00
CA HIS A 293 -13.64 5.12 -20.27
C HIS A 293 -14.24 4.05 -19.37
N TYR A 294 -15.00 3.12 -19.95
CA TYR A 294 -15.71 2.06 -19.22
C TYR A 294 -14.80 0.87 -18.92
N TYR A 295 -14.89 0.37 -17.69
CA TYR A 295 -14.33 -0.91 -17.25
C TYR A 295 -15.47 -1.79 -16.75
N ASP A 296 -15.73 -2.88 -17.46
CA ASP A 296 -16.83 -3.79 -17.11
C ASP A 296 -16.43 -4.72 -15.98
N LEU A 297 -17.33 -4.86 -15.00
CA LEU A 297 -17.17 -5.83 -13.94
C LEU A 297 -17.41 -7.22 -14.51
N ALA A 298 -16.39 -8.08 -14.44
CA ALA A 298 -16.50 -9.50 -14.81
C ALA A 298 -17.56 -10.21 -13.95
N ASN A 299 -17.69 -9.80 -12.68
CA ASN A 299 -18.74 -10.22 -11.77
C ASN A 299 -19.55 -8.99 -11.28
N PRO A 300 -20.68 -8.66 -11.92
CA PRO A 300 -21.52 -7.52 -11.54
C PRO A 300 -21.99 -7.60 -10.09
N ILE A 301 -22.07 -6.45 -9.42
CA ILE A 301 -22.49 -6.38 -8.01
C ILE A 301 -24.00 -6.17 -7.94
N GLU A 302 -24.75 -7.10 -7.35
CA GLU A 302 -26.19 -6.96 -7.17
C GLU A 302 -26.50 -5.95 -6.05
N VAL A 303 -27.33 -4.95 -6.32
CA VAL A 303 -27.66 -3.93 -5.29
C VAL A 303 -28.31 -4.54 -4.05
N ARG A 304 -28.98 -5.69 -4.19
CA ARG A 304 -29.57 -6.42 -3.06
C ARG A 304 -28.54 -7.15 -2.20
N GLU A 305 -27.37 -7.46 -2.75
CA GLU A 305 -26.27 -8.07 -2.00
C GLU A 305 -25.51 -7.02 -1.17
N MET A 306 -25.71 -5.73 -1.46
CA MET A 306 -25.15 -4.63 -0.68
C MET A 306 -25.88 -4.49 0.66
N ASP A 307 -25.09 -4.28 1.72
CA ASP A 307 -25.58 -4.05 3.06
C ASP A 307 -26.66 -2.95 3.09
N ALA A 308 -27.79 -3.23 3.74
CA ALA A 308 -28.95 -2.36 3.72
C ALA A 308 -28.75 -1.10 4.57
N GLU A 309 -27.95 -1.18 5.64
CA GLU A 309 -27.63 -0.06 6.51
C GLU A 309 -26.74 0.94 5.76
N GLN A 310 -25.71 0.44 5.06
CA GLN A 310 -24.81 1.23 4.21
C GLN A 310 -25.54 1.90 3.04
N ARG A 311 -26.53 1.22 2.44
CA ARG A 311 -27.39 1.84 1.43
C ARG A 311 -28.29 2.93 2.02
N SER A 312 -28.87 2.70 3.20
CA SER A 312 -29.80 3.63 3.82
C SER A 312 -29.15 4.90 4.40
N SER A 313 -27.86 4.82 4.76
CA SER A 313 -27.07 5.93 5.27
C SER A 313 -26.66 6.92 4.17
N ASP A 314 -26.53 6.47 2.92
CA ASP A 314 -26.22 7.33 1.78
C ASP A 314 -27.48 8.00 1.20
N ALA A 315 -27.57 9.33 1.37
CA ALA A 315 -28.68 10.13 0.85
C ALA A 315 -28.63 10.37 -0.67
N GLY A 316 -27.65 9.81 -1.39
CA GLY A 316 -27.47 9.89 -2.83
C GLY A 316 -28.40 8.94 -3.59
N PRO A 317 -27.93 7.77 -4.07
CA PRO A 317 -28.70 6.93 -4.99
C PRO A 317 -29.79 6.11 -4.30
N PHE A 318 -29.79 6.01 -2.97
CA PHE A 318 -30.74 5.21 -2.21
C PHE A 318 -31.73 6.04 -1.39
N ASP A 319 -32.94 5.52 -1.20
CA ASP A 319 -33.91 6.06 -0.26
C ASP A 319 -33.64 5.59 1.18
N LYS A 320 -34.41 6.10 2.14
CA LYS A 320 -34.28 5.78 3.57
C LYS A 320 -34.48 4.29 3.92
N TYR A 321 -34.92 3.47 2.97
CA TYR A 321 -35.10 2.02 3.12
C TYR A 321 -34.05 1.23 2.29
N GLY A 322 -33.05 1.92 1.74
CA GLY A 322 -32.01 1.35 0.88
C GLY A 322 -32.46 1.08 -0.56
N GLY A 323 -33.68 1.47 -0.95
CA GLY A 323 -34.17 1.29 -2.32
C GLY A 323 -33.56 2.29 -3.29
N VAL A 324 -33.25 1.87 -4.53
CA VAL A 324 -32.66 2.78 -5.55
C VAL A 324 -33.68 3.85 -5.98
N LYS A 325 -33.31 5.12 -5.85
CA LYS A 325 -34.13 6.27 -6.26
C LYS A 325 -34.27 6.35 -7.77
N GLN A 326 -35.41 6.88 -8.24
CA GLN A 326 -35.66 7.21 -9.65
C GLN A 326 -34.97 8.52 -10.07
N VAL A 327 -33.63 8.54 -9.98
CA VAL A 327 -32.75 9.67 -10.36
C VAL A 327 -31.71 9.18 -11.36
N TYR A 328 -31.28 10.04 -12.30
CA TYR A 328 -30.32 9.63 -13.33
C TYR A 328 -28.87 9.60 -12.81
N LEU A 329 -28.30 10.75 -12.47
CA LEU A 329 -26.92 10.87 -11.99
C LEU A 329 -26.89 11.64 -10.67
N VAL A 330 -26.31 11.04 -9.64
CA VAL A 330 -26.18 11.63 -8.29
C VAL A 330 -24.80 11.35 -7.71
N PRO A 331 -24.26 12.26 -6.89
CA PRO A 331 -23.05 11.96 -6.15
C PRO A 331 -23.34 10.91 -5.08
N ILE A 332 -22.32 10.13 -4.73
CA ILE A 332 -22.35 9.27 -3.54
C ILE A 332 -21.43 9.84 -2.46
N SER A 333 -21.75 9.54 -1.20
CA SER A 333 -20.94 9.96 -0.05
C SER A 333 -19.56 9.31 -0.05
N VAL A 334 -18.62 9.94 0.65
CA VAL A 334 -17.25 9.43 0.80
C VAL A 334 -17.29 8.10 1.54
N GLU A 335 -18.08 8.02 2.61
CA GLU A 335 -18.26 6.85 3.45
C GLU A 335 -18.77 5.65 2.64
N PHE A 336 -19.84 5.85 1.86
CA PHE A 336 -20.38 4.79 1.02
C PHE A 336 -19.42 4.38 -0.10
N SER A 337 -18.73 5.36 -0.71
CA SER A 337 -17.74 5.09 -1.75
C SER A 337 -16.52 4.30 -1.25
N GLY A 338 -16.05 4.58 -0.03
CA GLY A 338 -14.96 3.83 0.62
C GLY A 338 -15.41 2.41 0.95
N TRP A 339 -16.59 2.27 1.55
CA TRP A 339 -17.16 0.98 1.91
C TRP A 339 -17.37 0.07 0.70
N ILE A 340 -18.01 0.55 -0.38
CA ILE A 340 -18.27 -0.27 -1.57
C ILE A 340 -16.95 -0.65 -2.25
N ARG A 341 -15.97 0.26 -2.27
CA ARG A 341 -14.66 -0.01 -2.85
C ARG A 341 -13.94 -1.14 -2.12
N GLU A 342 -13.92 -1.12 -0.79
CA GLU A 342 -13.26 -2.14 0.04
C GLU A 342 -14.00 -3.48 0.02
N SER A 343 -15.32 -3.44 0.22
CA SER A 343 -16.15 -4.65 0.35
C SER A 343 -16.17 -5.50 -0.92
N TYR A 344 -15.99 -4.88 -2.08
CA TYR A 344 -15.94 -5.56 -3.38
C TYR A 344 -14.56 -5.42 -4.06
N GLY A 345 -13.50 -5.24 -3.27
CA GLY A 345 -12.13 -4.99 -3.73
C GLY A 345 -11.62 -5.99 -4.79
N ASN A 346 -12.01 -7.25 -4.67
CA ASN A 346 -11.64 -8.33 -5.60
C ASN A 346 -12.48 -8.38 -6.89
N ARG A 347 -13.54 -7.56 -7.02
CA ARG A 347 -14.43 -7.52 -8.20
C ARG A 347 -14.16 -6.33 -9.11
N TRP A 348 -13.37 -5.34 -8.67
CA TRP A 348 -13.02 -4.18 -9.50
C TRP A 348 -12.07 -4.57 -10.64
N PRO A 349 -12.35 -4.14 -11.89
CA PRO A 349 -11.52 -4.51 -13.03
C PRO A 349 -10.10 -3.95 -12.92
N GLU A 350 -9.11 -4.71 -13.39
CA GLU A 350 -7.72 -4.26 -13.49
C GLU A 350 -7.61 -3.00 -14.37
N GLY A 351 -6.78 -2.04 -13.95
CA GLY A 351 -6.64 -0.75 -14.64
C GLY A 351 -7.78 0.25 -14.42
N SER A 352 -8.89 -0.15 -13.77
CA SER A 352 -9.95 0.79 -13.39
C SER A 352 -9.50 1.72 -12.25
N PRO A 353 -10.20 2.87 -12.03
CA PRO A 353 -9.89 3.78 -10.92
C PRO A 353 -9.90 3.11 -9.53
N TRP A 354 -10.64 2.00 -9.39
CA TRP A 354 -10.83 1.27 -8.14
C TRP A 354 -10.19 -0.12 -8.12
N ALA A 355 -9.35 -0.45 -9.12
CA ALA A 355 -8.51 -1.63 -9.04
C ALA A 355 -7.71 -1.63 -7.72
N PRO A 356 -7.49 -2.80 -7.08
CA PRO A 356 -6.61 -2.88 -5.92
C PRO A 356 -5.24 -2.34 -6.32
N LYS A 357 -4.88 -1.16 -5.80
CA LYS A 357 -3.64 -0.47 -6.14
C LYS A 357 -2.47 -1.28 -5.56
N GLN A 358 -1.46 -1.59 -6.38
CA GLN A 358 -0.14 -1.88 -5.86
C GLN A 358 0.32 -0.65 -5.06
N ARG A 359 0.79 -0.85 -3.82
CA ARG A 359 1.22 0.26 -2.94
C ARG A 359 2.31 1.07 -3.64
N ASP A 360 2.10 2.39 -3.77
CA ASP A 360 3.07 3.29 -4.38
C ASP A 360 4.28 3.47 -3.43
N THR A 361 5.44 3.79 -4.01
CA THR A 361 6.69 3.98 -3.26
C THR A 361 7.20 5.41 -3.45
N TRP A 362 7.37 6.12 -2.33
CA TRP A 362 7.78 7.51 -2.26
C TRP A 362 9.16 7.65 -1.63
N LEU A 363 9.92 8.66 -2.02
CA LEU A 363 11.21 9.00 -1.43
C LEU A 363 11.21 10.43 -0.92
N PHE A 364 11.47 10.58 0.37
CA PHE A 364 11.51 11.84 1.10
C PHE A 364 12.96 12.27 1.32
N GLN A 365 13.34 13.39 0.71
CA GLN A 365 14.68 13.95 0.80
C GLN A 365 14.76 15.03 1.88
N ALA A 366 15.49 14.74 2.94
CA ALA A 366 15.84 15.67 4.00
C ALA A 366 17.14 16.44 3.67
N ASN A 367 17.20 17.70 4.09
CA ASN A 367 18.42 18.49 4.07
C ASN A 367 18.97 18.56 5.50
N PRO A 368 20.15 17.96 5.79
CA PRO A 368 20.70 17.93 7.15
C PRO A 368 20.91 19.31 7.80
N LYS A 369 20.99 20.39 6.99
CA LYS A 369 21.09 21.76 7.50
C LYS A 369 19.76 22.33 8.01
N VAL A 370 18.65 21.75 7.59
CA VAL A 370 17.27 22.17 7.90
C VAL A 370 16.61 21.16 8.83
N TRP A 371 16.78 19.87 8.53
CA TRP A 371 16.30 18.76 9.34
C TRP A 371 17.31 17.62 9.31
N ASP A 372 17.94 17.36 10.46
CA ASP A 372 18.89 16.27 10.62
C ASP A 372 18.16 14.93 10.75
N LEU A 373 17.86 14.35 9.59
CA LEU A 373 17.23 13.03 9.50
C LEU A 373 18.04 11.96 10.23
N ARG A 374 19.39 12.05 10.24
CA ARG A 374 20.22 11.00 10.82
C ARG A 374 20.14 11.02 12.34
N GLY A 375 20.36 12.19 12.96
CA GLY A 375 20.20 12.34 14.41
C GLY A 375 18.78 12.01 14.86
N ARG A 376 17.76 12.40 14.09
CA ARG A 376 16.37 12.06 14.40
C ARG A 376 16.08 10.57 14.31
N LEU A 377 16.60 9.88 13.30
CA LEU A 377 16.47 8.43 13.16
C LEU A 377 17.19 7.66 14.27
N ASP A 378 18.29 8.16 14.82
CA ASP A 378 18.97 7.52 15.95
C ASP A 378 18.09 7.50 17.21
N GLU A 379 17.35 8.59 17.45
CA GLU A 379 16.47 8.76 18.63
C GLU A 379 15.10 8.09 18.48
N MET A 380 14.60 7.93 17.24
CA MET A 380 13.24 7.40 17.00
C MET A 380 13.16 5.88 17.18
N GLU A 381 12.05 5.38 17.73
CA GLU A 381 11.76 3.93 17.79
C GLU A 381 11.02 3.43 16.53
N LEU A 382 11.13 2.12 16.23
CA LEU A 382 10.34 1.53 15.15
C LEU A 382 8.86 1.58 15.53
N GLY A 383 8.04 2.09 14.62
CA GLY A 383 6.62 2.33 14.85
C GLY A 383 6.30 3.74 15.36
N GLU A 384 7.30 4.58 15.67
CA GLU A 384 7.10 5.98 16.00
C GLU A 384 6.65 6.77 14.76
N GLU A 385 5.66 7.65 14.95
CA GLU A 385 5.15 8.53 13.90
C GLU A 385 5.89 9.86 13.89
N ASN A 386 6.09 10.39 12.68
CA ASN A 386 6.67 11.69 12.47
C ASN A 386 6.00 12.32 11.25
N ASP A 387 6.20 13.62 11.07
CA ASP A 387 5.61 14.36 9.97
C ASP A 387 6.69 14.77 8.96
N PHE A 388 6.29 14.81 7.69
CA PHE A 388 7.17 15.26 6.61
C PHE A 388 6.42 16.22 5.70
N LEU A 389 7.09 17.32 5.33
CA LEU A 389 6.52 18.36 4.49
C LEU A 389 6.32 17.86 3.05
N ILE A 390 5.09 18.05 2.55
CA ILE A 390 4.67 17.63 1.22
C ILE A 390 4.47 18.86 0.34
N VAL A 391 5.40 19.04 -0.59
CA VAL A 391 5.42 20.20 -1.49
C VAL A 391 4.95 19.82 -2.90
N ARG A 392 4.90 18.51 -3.22
CA ARG A 392 4.52 17.93 -4.52
C ARG A 392 3.74 16.62 -4.34
N PHE A 393 2.98 16.23 -5.36
CA PHE A 393 2.14 15.02 -5.39
C PHE A 393 1.01 15.00 -4.34
N LYS A 394 0.51 16.18 -3.95
CA LYS A 394 -0.43 16.39 -2.84
C LYS A 394 -1.70 15.53 -2.88
N THR A 395 -2.08 14.98 -4.02
CA THR A 395 -3.30 14.18 -4.18
C THR A 395 -3.05 12.72 -4.46
N GLU A 396 -1.79 12.30 -4.40
CA GLU A 396 -1.38 10.97 -4.86
C GLU A 396 -0.97 10.05 -3.71
N TYR A 397 -0.62 10.60 -2.54
CA TYR A 397 -0.29 9.82 -1.35
C TYR A 397 -1.54 9.14 -0.80
N ALA A 398 -1.41 7.85 -0.50
CA ALA A 398 -2.42 7.09 0.21
C ALA A 398 -1.85 6.52 1.52
N ILE A 399 -2.72 6.38 2.52
CA ILE A 399 -2.38 5.64 3.75
C ILE A 399 -1.96 4.22 3.35
N GLY A 400 -0.82 3.78 3.86
CA GLY A 400 -0.22 2.49 3.54
C GLY A 400 0.82 2.50 2.41
N ASP A 401 1.02 3.64 1.73
CA ASP A 401 2.11 3.81 0.78
C ASP A 401 3.49 3.74 1.47
N ARG A 402 4.50 3.28 0.71
CA ARG A 402 5.86 3.11 1.23
C ARG A 402 6.62 4.43 1.17
N VAL A 403 7.43 4.71 2.19
CA VAL A 403 8.29 5.90 2.26
C VAL A 403 9.75 5.49 2.43
N LEU A 404 10.63 6.07 1.62
CA LEU A 404 12.08 5.95 1.72
C LEU A 404 12.67 7.26 2.23
N LEU A 405 13.48 7.22 3.28
CA LEU A 405 14.01 8.40 3.95
C LEU A 405 15.45 8.65 3.50
N TRP A 406 15.64 9.69 2.71
CA TRP A 406 16.89 10.04 2.06
C TRP A 406 17.48 11.31 2.68
N SER A 407 18.77 11.32 2.99
CA SER A 407 19.49 12.54 3.38
C SER A 407 20.28 13.10 2.21
N SER A 408 20.33 14.43 2.06
CA SER A 408 21.11 15.12 1.01
C SER A 408 22.46 15.62 1.52
N GLY A 409 23.36 16.03 0.61
CA GLY A 409 24.70 16.55 0.95
C GLY A 409 25.85 15.61 0.58
N SER A 410 26.98 15.73 1.27
CA SER A 410 28.20 14.95 0.98
C SER A 410 28.04 13.45 1.28
N ASN A 411 27.19 13.10 2.24
CA ASN A 411 26.79 11.73 2.54
C ASN A 411 25.35 11.49 2.06
N ALA A 412 25.02 11.95 0.85
CA ALA A 412 23.67 11.75 0.33
C ALA A 412 23.39 10.25 0.19
N GLY A 413 22.25 9.78 0.69
CA GLY A 413 21.93 8.36 0.73
C GLY A 413 20.61 8.05 1.41
N LEU A 414 20.24 6.77 1.43
CA LEU A 414 19.06 6.23 2.07
C LEU A 414 19.38 5.78 3.51
N TYR A 415 18.64 6.30 4.48
CA TYR A 415 18.90 6.12 5.92
C TYR A 415 17.77 5.39 6.66
N GLY A 416 16.58 5.29 6.06
CA GLY A 416 15.43 4.68 6.71
C GLY A 416 14.27 4.43 5.77
N MET A 417 13.26 3.72 6.26
CA MET A 417 12.00 3.47 5.58
C MET A 417 10.84 3.63 6.53
N GLY A 418 9.69 4.01 5.98
CA GLY A 418 8.44 4.16 6.68
C GLY A 418 7.24 3.80 5.82
N GLU A 419 6.07 4.05 6.39
CA GLU A 419 4.77 3.89 5.76
C GLU A 419 3.92 5.13 6.07
N ILE A 420 3.15 5.63 5.10
CA ILE A 420 2.20 6.72 5.35
C ILE A 420 1.13 6.25 6.33
N SER A 421 1.02 6.93 7.47
CA SER A 421 0.16 6.53 8.59
C SER A 421 -1.06 7.42 8.77
N GLY A 422 -1.14 8.55 8.07
CA GLY A 422 -2.27 9.46 8.13
C GLY A 422 -2.41 10.30 6.86
N GLU A 423 -3.55 10.99 6.76
CA GLU A 423 -3.82 11.88 5.63
C GLU A 423 -2.99 13.17 5.70
N LEU A 424 -2.93 13.88 4.58
CA LEU A 424 -2.35 15.21 4.52
C LEU A 424 -3.13 16.18 5.41
N TYR A 425 -2.39 16.92 6.23
CA TYR A 425 -2.96 17.94 7.10
C TYR A 425 -2.13 19.22 7.01
N GLU A 426 -2.76 20.35 7.31
CA GLU A 426 -2.06 21.62 7.44
C GLU A 426 -1.35 21.67 8.79
N ARG A 427 -0.02 21.82 8.77
CA ARG A 427 0.77 21.99 9.99
C ARG A 427 0.65 23.46 10.43
N GLY A 428 -0.03 23.69 11.55
CA GLY A 428 -0.14 25.02 12.15
C GLY A 428 1.17 25.44 12.81
N SER A 429 1.65 26.65 12.50
CA SER A 429 2.73 27.32 13.22
C SER A 429 2.22 27.79 14.60
N GLU A 430 2.19 26.90 15.59
CA GLU A 430 2.18 27.32 17.00
C GLU A 430 3.60 27.74 17.37
N ASP A 431 3.98 28.94 16.92
CA ASP A 431 4.94 29.88 17.52
C ASP A 431 5.54 30.79 16.42
N GLU A 432 5.47 32.09 16.70
CA GLU A 432 5.99 33.26 15.97
C GLU A 432 5.09 33.91 14.89
N GLU A 433 4.75 35.17 15.18
CA GLU A 433 4.17 36.18 14.29
C GLU A 433 5.01 36.32 13.00
N SER A 434 4.60 35.64 11.93
CA SER A 434 5.14 35.79 10.58
C SER A 434 4.00 35.64 9.56
N ASP A 435 3.60 36.77 8.97
CA ASP A 435 2.36 36.97 8.21
C ASP A 435 2.45 36.58 6.71
N ASP A 436 3.38 35.71 6.28
CA ASP A 436 3.62 35.48 4.82
C ASP A 436 4.00 34.02 4.44
N THR A 437 3.69 33.01 5.27
CA THR A 437 3.96 31.59 4.94
C THR A 437 2.71 30.82 4.54
N ASP A 438 2.70 30.26 3.32
CA ASP A 438 1.71 29.29 2.84
C ASP A 438 1.49 28.16 3.87
N PRO A 439 0.27 27.62 4.02
CA PRO A 439 0.04 26.48 4.90
C PRO A 439 0.93 25.31 4.48
N GLU A 440 1.86 24.94 5.36
CA GLU A 440 2.78 23.84 5.15
C GLU A 440 2.01 22.53 5.31
N LEU A 441 1.65 21.92 4.17
CA LEU A 441 1.03 20.60 4.17
C LEU A 441 2.06 19.56 4.60
N ALA A 442 1.72 18.82 5.64
CA ALA A 442 2.52 17.72 6.15
C ALA A 442 1.74 16.42 6.05
N ILE A 443 2.45 15.31 5.91
CA ILE A 443 1.87 13.97 6.00
C ILE A 443 2.51 13.22 7.15
N ARG A 444 1.70 12.47 7.90
CA ARG A 444 2.21 11.57 8.92
C ARG A 444 2.71 10.30 8.29
N TRP A 445 3.90 9.90 8.70
CA TRP A 445 4.50 8.63 8.33
C TRP A 445 5.03 7.96 9.59
N ARG A 446 5.04 6.64 9.58
CA ARG A 446 5.54 5.80 10.66
C ARG A 446 6.83 5.14 10.25
N LEU A 447 7.84 5.16 11.12
CA LEU A 447 9.12 4.48 10.86
C LEU A 447 8.93 2.96 10.89
N THR A 448 9.30 2.28 9.81
CA THR A 448 9.20 0.80 9.69
C THR A 448 10.56 0.13 9.68
N ARG A 449 11.62 0.82 9.26
CA ARG A 449 12.99 0.28 9.21
C ARG A 449 14.04 1.39 9.27
N LYS A 450 15.13 1.18 10.00
CA LYS A 450 16.36 2.00 9.92
C LYS A 450 17.34 1.31 8.97
N VAL A 451 18.08 2.07 8.18
CA VAL A 451 19.08 1.56 7.21
C VAL A 451 20.46 1.94 7.73
N ASP A 452 21.19 0.95 8.26
CA ASP A 452 22.53 1.09 8.82
C ASP A 452 23.37 -0.14 8.43
N PRO A 453 24.49 0.00 7.67
CA PRO A 453 24.98 1.25 7.09
C PRO A 453 23.99 1.88 6.10
N PRO A 454 24.04 3.20 5.85
CA PRO A 454 23.16 3.85 4.88
C PRO A 454 23.61 3.58 3.44
N ILE A 455 22.68 3.31 2.54
CA ILE A 455 22.98 3.13 1.12
C ILE A 455 23.28 4.50 0.50
N LEU A 456 24.55 4.75 0.17
CA LEU A 456 24.98 6.05 -0.30
C LEU A 456 24.71 6.24 -1.80
N ARG A 457 24.53 7.50 -2.19
CA ARG A 457 24.38 7.91 -3.60
C ARG A 457 25.54 7.44 -4.47
N SER A 458 26.75 7.40 -3.91
CA SER A 458 27.94 6.87 -4.60
C SER A 458 27.75 5.44 -5.08
N ASP A 459 27.01 4.64 -4.32
CA ASP A 459 26.84 3.21 -4.56
C ASP A 459 25.69 2.95 -5.55
N LEU A 460 24.81 3.94 -5.72
CA LEU A 460 23.64 3.89 -6.61
C LEU A 460 23.89 4.46 -8.00
N ILE A 461 24.89 5.34 -8.15
CA ILE A 461 25.10 6.10 -9.39
C ILE A 461 25.61 5.23 -10.56
N ASP A 462 26.27 4.11 -10.23
CA ASP A 462 26.78 3.14 -11.20
C ASP A 462 25.77 2.00 -11.47
N HIS A 463 24.64 1.95 -10.75
CA HIS A 463 23.62 0.91 -10.91
C HIS A 463 22.80 1.13 -12.18
N PRO A 464 22.55 0.10 -13.02
CA PRO A 464 21.86 0.26 -14.31
C PRO A 464 20.46 0.86 -14.20
N VAL A 465 19.73 0.53 -13.13
CA VAL A 465 18.36 1.01 -12.87
C VAL A 465 18.33 2.19 -11.88
N LEU A 466 19.15 2.17 -10.83
CA LEU A 466 19.02 3.10 -9.70
C LEU A 466 19.71 4.44 -9.96
N LYS A 467 20.65 4.50 -10.91
CA LYS A 467 21.17 5.78 -11.43
C LYS A 467 20.07 6.70 -11.96
N GLY A 468 18.93 6.12 -12.36
CA GLY A 468 17.75 6.82 -12.87
C GLY A 468 16.82 7.38 -11.79
N LEU A 469 17.07 7.12 -10.50
CA LEU A 469 16.25 7.66 -9.41
C LEU A 469 16.14 9.18 -9.53
N SER A 470 14.91 9.70 -9.38
CA SER A 470 14.64 11.13 -9.50
C SER A 470 15.47 11.97 -8.51
N VAL A 471 15.72 11.44 -7.30
CA VAL A 471 16.59 12.09 -6.30
C VAL A 471 18.07 12.17 -6.72
N ILE A 472 18.50 11.38 -7.72
CA ILE A 472 19.88 11.37 -8.24
C ILE A 472 19.97 12.20 -9.52
N THR A 473 19.02 12.04 -10.45
CA THR A 473 19.01 12.69 -11.76
C THR A 473 18.50 14.13 -11.71
N ALA A 474 17.57 14.41 -10.80
CA ALA A 474 16.98 15.72 -10.56
C ALA A 474 16.76 15.93 -9.05
N PRO A 475 17.83 16.15 -8.24
CA PRO A 475 17.81 16.19 -6.76
C PRO A 475 17.10 17.43 -6.18
N GLN A 476 16.06 17.90 -6.86
CA GLN A 476 15.48 19.22 -6.73
C GLN A 476 14.04 19.11 -6.27
N GLY A 477 13.92 18.98 -4.96
CA GLY A 477 12.68 18.77 -4.25
C GLY A 477 12.89 17.95 -3.00
N SER A 478 11.84 17.79 -2.22
CA SER A 478 11.81 16.99 -1.00
C SER A 478 11.01 15.70 -1.16
N ASN A 479 10.20 15.55 -2.22
CA ASN A 479 9.36 14.38 -2.44
C ASN A 479 9.55 13.85 -3.89
N PHE A 480 9.81 12.55 -4.04
CA PHE A 480 10.06 11.90 -5.32
C PHE A 480 9.28 10.59 -5.45
N ARG A 481 8.82 10.28 -6.67
CA ARG A 481 8.29 8.94 -7.00
C ARG A 481 9.43 7.95 -7.23
N VAL A 482 9.22 6.72 -6.77
CA VAL A 482 10.07 5.57 -7.06
C VAL A 482 9.22 4.57 -7.86
N THR A 483 9.68 4.24 -9.06
CA THR A 483 9.01 3.24 -9.91
C THR A 483 9.12 1.85 -9.32
N ASP A 484 8.24 0.91 -9.69
CA ASP A 484 8.30 -0.48 -9.18
C ASP A 484 9.62 -1.17 -9.50
N GLU A 485 10.18 -0.91 -10.68
CA GLU A 485 11.49 -1.42 -11.09
C GLU A 485 12.61 -0.88 -10.18
N GLN A 486 12.61 0.45 -9.92
CA GLN A 486 13.56 1.06 -8.99
C GLN A 486 13.36 0.60 -7.55
N TRP A 487 12.12 0.39 -7.12
CA TRP A 487 11.80 -0.14 -5.81
C TRP A 487 12.30 -1.58 -5.65
N SER A 488 12.12 -2.44 -6.66
CA SER A 488 12.63 -3.81 -6.63
C SER A 488 14.14 -3.86 -6.48
N GLU A 489 14.86 -2.99 -7.19
CA GLU A 489 16.33 -2.90 -7.12
C GLU A 489 16.82 -2.27 -5.80
N LEU A 490 16.17 -1.21 -5.31
CA LEU A 490 16.47 -0.64 -3.99
C LEU A 490 16.22 -1.65 -2.87
N ARG A 491 15.13 -2.41 -2.96
CA ARG A 491 14.84 -3.52 -2.05
C ARG A 491 15.96 -4.56 -2.10
N SER A 492 16.44 -4.93 -3.29
CA SER A 492 17.57 -5.86 -3.42
C SER A 492 18.85 -5.37 -2.74
N LEU A 493 19.13 -4.07 -2.78
CA LEU A 493 20.29 -3.48 -2.08
C LEU A 493 20.08 -3.38 -0.57
N LEU A 494 18.87 -2.99 -0.14
CA LEU A 494 18.47 -2.99 1.26
C LEU A 494 18.55 -4.38 1.88
N ASP A 495 18.24 -5.42 1.11
CA ASP A 495 18.30 -6.80 1.57
C ASP A 495 19.76 -7.30 1.64
N ARG A 496 20.67 -6.80 0.78
CA ARG A 496 22.12 -7.11 0.82
C ARG A 496 22.83 -6.64 2.09
N GLU A 497 22.51 -5.46 2.64
CA GLU A 497 23.17 -4.93 3.87
C GLU A 497 22.73 -5.62 5.17
N VAL A 498 21.61 -6.37 5.16
CA VAL A 498 21.15 -7.18 6.31
C VAL A 498 21.75 -8.60 6.28
N GLY A 499 22.65 -8.89 5.34
CA GLY A 499 23.18 -10.25 5.17
C GLY A 499 22.11 -11.22 4.69
N ILE A 500 21.16 -10.74 3.87
CA ILE A 500 20.30 -11.61 3.07
C ILE A 500 21.06 -11.87 1.76
N PRO A 501 21.54 -13.09 1.50
CA PRO A 501 22.22 -13.41 0.24
C PRO A 501 21.25 -13.27 -0.95
N GLU A 502 21.79 -13.05 -2.15
CA GLU A 502 20.99 -12.97 -3.39
C GLU A 502 19.99 -14.14 -3.51
N PRO A 503 18.77 -13.88 -4.04
CA PRO A 503 17.80 -14.94 -4.25
C PRO A 503 18.21 -15.78 -5.46
N VAL A 504 18.92 -16.88 -5.21
CA VAL A 504 18.99 -18.00 -6.15
C VAL A 504 18.64 -19.31 -5.44
N ALA A 505 17.35 -19.41 -5.14
CA ALA A 505 16.47 -20.57 -5.29
C ALA A 505 15.08 -20.09 -4.83
N GLN A 506 14.12 -19.97 -5.75
CA GLN A 506 12.72 -19.55 -5.54
C GLN A 506 12.20 -19.69 -4.08
N GLU A 507 12.41 -18.68 -3.22
CA GLU A 507 11.68 -18.57 -1.97
C GLU A 507 10.34 -17.92 -2.29
N ARG A 508 9.25 -18.68 -2.06
CA ARG A 508 7.89 -18.20 -2.24
C ARG A 508 7.66 -16.98 -1.34
N SER A 509 7.11 -15.91 -1.92
CA SER A 509 6.61 -14.75 -1.17
C SER A 509 5.57 -15.18 -0.12
N LEU A 510 5.33 -14.37 0.91
CA LEU A 510 4.36 -14.71 1.96
C LEU A 510 2.96 -14.98 1.38
N SER A 511 2.55 -14.28 0.32
CA SER A 511 1.30 -14.54 -0.39
C SER A 511 1.31 -15.87 -1.14
N GLU A 512 2.43 -16.27 -1.74
CA GLU A 512 2.56 -17.58 -2.38
C GLU A 512 2.61 -18.72 -1.35
N ILE A 513 3.25 -18.51 -0.20
CA ILE A 513 3.20 -19.43 0.94
C ILE A 513 1.77 -19.56 1.44
N GLY A 514 1.06 -18.44 1.61
CA GLY A 514 -0.34 -18.42 2.04
C GLY A 514 -1.25 -19.15 1.05
N MET A 515 -1.10 -18.89 -0.25
CA MET A 515 -1.86 -19.58 -1.28
C MET A 515 -1.52 -21.07 -1.35
N PHE A 516 -0.26 -21.45 -1.15
CA PHE A 516 0.15 -22.86 -1.09
C PHE A 516 -0.51 -23.59 0.08
N ILE A 517 -0.45 -22.99 1.28
CA ILE A 517 -1.06 -23.55 2.49
C ILE A 517 -2.59 -23.63 2.34
N ALA A 518 -3.22 -22.58 1.82
CA ALA A 518 -4.66 -22.56 1.57
C ALA A 518 -5.09 -23.63 0.54
N ASN A 519 -4.28 -23.88 -0.50
CA ASN A 519 -4.55 -24.94 -1.48
C ASN A 519 -4.47 -26.35 -0.90
N GLN A 520 -3.78 -26.54 0.22
CA GLN A 520 -3.82 -27.82 0.95
C GLN A 520 -5.12 -27.96 1.77
N GLY A 521 -5.89 -26.89 1.96
CA GLY A 521 -7.14 -26.87 2.71
C GLY A 521 -6.99 -26.41 4.16
N LEU A 522 -5.81 -25.95 4.57
CA LEU A 522 -5.62 -25.41 5.92
C LEU A 522 -6.19 -23.99 6.00
N ILE A 523 -7.20 -23.80 6.85
CA ILE A 523 -7.80 -22.48 7.10
C ILE A 523 -6.99 -21.77 8.19
N ILE A 524 -6.25 -20.74 7.79
CA ILE A 524 -5.48 -19.90 8.69
C ILE A 524 -5.62 -18.44 8.29
N SER A 525 -5.73 -17.54 9.28
CA SER A 525 -5.78 -16.11 8.99
C SER A 525 -4.43 -15.59 8.48
N ASP A 526 -4.46 -14.61 7.57
CA ASP A 526 -3.25 -13.93 7.09
C ASP A 526 -2.42 -13.35 8.24
N ARG A 527 -3.09 -12.88 9.29
CA ARG A 527 -2.43 -12.37 10.51
C ARG A 527 -1.64 -13.47 11.21
N THR A 528 -2.22 -14.66 11.39
CA THR A 528 -1.56 -15.79 12.06
C THR A 528 -0.39 -16.30 11.21
N LEU A 529 -0.59 -16.46 9.90
CA LEU A 529 0.48 -16.89 8.99
C LEU A 529 1.63 -15.87 8.96
N ARG A 530 1.33 -14.57 8.88
CA ARG A 530 2.34 -13.51 8.95
C ARG A 530 3.12 -13.55 10.25
N ARG A 531 2.43 -13.69 11.40
CA ARG A 531 3.07 -13.83 12.72
C ARG A 531 4.01 -15.03 12.72
N PHE A 532 3.53 -16.19 12.25
CA PHE A 532 4.31 -17.42 12.18
C PHE A 532 5.58 -17.28 11.33
N HIS A 533 5.45 -16.75 10.11
CA HIS A 533 6.56 -16.50 9.20
C HIS A 533 7.61 -15.55 9.82
N VAL A 534 7.18 -14.42 10.37
CA VAL A 534 8.07 -13.42 10.98
C VAL A 534 8.74 -13.98 12.25
N SER A 535 8.01 -14.71 13.09
CA SER A 535 8.55 -15.32 14.30
C SER A 535 9.66 -16.34 14.00
N LEU A 536 9.48 -17.17 12.97
CA LEU A 536 10.51 -18.10 12.52
C LEU A 536 11.75 -17.36 12.00
N ARG A 537 11.60 -16.33 11.18
CA ARG A 537 12.76 -15.58 10.64
C ARG A 537 13.50 -14.75 11.68
N THR A 538 12.81 -14.25 12.70
CA THR A 538 13.41 -13.35 13.70
C THR A 538 14.02 -14.09 14.90
N ARG A 539 13.39 -15.18 15.37
CA ARG A 539 13.82 -15.91 16.57
C ARG A 539 14.25 -17.34 16.29
N GLY A 540 13.76 -17.95 15.21
CA GLY A 540 14.05 -19.34 14.87
C GLY A 540 13.47 -20.38 15.85
N PHE A 541 12.60 -19.97 16.78
CA PHE A 541 11.89 -20.86 17.68
C PHE A 541 10.47 -20.34 17.94
N VAL A 542 9.46 -21.13 17.54
CA VAL A 542 8.05 -20.80 17.68
C VAL A 542 7.32 -21.92 18.42
N ILE A 543 6.40 -21.56 19.32
CA ILE A 543 5.50 -22.49 19.98
C ILE A 543 4.08 -22.19 19.49
N LEU A 544 3.44 -23.19 18.90
CA LEU A 544 2.04 -23.17 18.51
C LEU A 544 1.21 -23.77 19.64
N SER A 545 0.34 -22.98 20.26
CA SER A 545 -0.59 -23.43 21.30
C SER A 545 -2.03 -23.38 20.82
N GLY A 546 -2.88 -24.28 21.29
CA GLY A 546 -4.32 -24.23 21.04
C GLY A 546 -4.97 -25.58 21.26
N ILE A 547 -6.29 -25.66 21.15
CA ILE A 547 -7.02 -26.93 21.29
C ILE A 547 -6.62 -27.95 20.22
N SER A 548 -6.86 -29.23 20.50
CA SER A 548 -6.58 -30.29 19.52
C SER A 548 -7.43 -30.13 18.24
N GLY A 549 -6.79 -30.27 17.08
CA GLY A 549 -7.47 -30.20 15.78
C GLY A 549 -7.50 -28.80 15.12
N THR A 550 -6.76 -27.82 15.62
CA THR A 550 -6.61 -26.48 15.00
C THR A 550 -5.61 -26.42 13.84
N GLY A 551 -4.87 -27.52 13.59
CA GLY A 551 -3.91 -27.59 12.49
C GLY A 551 -2.47 -27.16 12.85
N LYS A 552 -2.07 -27.17 14.12
CA LYS A 552 -0.71 -26.79 14.58
C LYS A 552 0.42 -27.56 13.86
N THR A 553 0.37 -28.89 13.92
CA THR A 553 1.38 -29.75 13.29
C THR A 553 1.31 -29.64 11.76
N TRP A 554 0.10 -29.56 11.20
CA TRP A 554 -0.13 -29.40 9.76
C TRP A 554 0.42 -28.08 9.23
N LEU A 555 0.26 -26.97 9.96
CA LEU A 555 0.87 -25.67 9.62
C LEU A 555 2.38 -25.78 9.51
N SER A 556 3.03 -26.50 10.43
CA SER A 556 4.49 -26.64 10.42
C SER A 556 5.00 -27.41 9.19
N ASP A 557 4.31 -28.48 8.81
CA ASP A 557 4.62 -29.33 7.66
C ASP A 557 4.35 -28.59 6.34
N ALA A 558 3.12 -28.06 6.18
CA ALA A 558 2.72 -27.31 5.00
C ALA A 558 3.59 -26.08 4.76
N TYR A 559 4.02 -25.39 5.83
CA TYR A 559 4.94 -24.28 5.74
C TYR A 559 6.35 -24.72 5.33
N ALA A 560 6.87 -25.82 5.88
CA ALA A 560 8.18 -26.34 5.51
C ALA A 560 8.24 -26.72 4.04
N GLU A 561 7.19 -27.39 3.53
CA GLU A 561 7.03 -27.68 2.11
C GLU A 561 6.91 -26.38 1.29
N ALA A 562 6.18 -25.38 1.80
CA ALA A 562 5.99 -24.11 1.12
C ALA A 562 7.31 -23.36 0.88
N VAL A 563 8.25 -23.44 1.83
CA VAL A 563 9.55 -22.75 1.76
C VAL A 563 10.69 -23.67 1.28
N GLY A 564 10.40 -24.92 0.92
CA GLY A 564 11.41 -25.88 0.47
C GLY A 564 12.40 -26.32 1.56
N ALA A 565 12.00 -26.20 2.84
CA ALA A 565 12.81 -26.65 3.96
C ALA A 565 12.84 -28.19 4.04
N GLU A 566 13.95 -28.74 4.52
CA GLU A 566 13.93 -30.10 5.06
C GLU A 566 13.14 -30.10 6.37
N TYR A 567 12.26 -31.08 6.56
CA TYR A 567 11.31 -31.12 7.66
C TYR A 567 11.49 -32.39 8.48
N LEU A 568 11.54 -32.23 9.81
CA LEU A 568 11.53 -33.34 10.75
C LEU A 568 10.50 -33.13 11.84
N LEU A 569 9.50 -34.01 11.89
CA LEU A 569 8.55 -34.11 12.99
C LEU A 569 9.06 -35.12 14.03
N VAL A 570 9.19 -34.69 15.29
CA VAL A 570 9.63 -35.52 16.41
C VAL A 570 8.55 -35.51 17.49
N PRO A 571 7.82 -36.62 17.69
CA PRO A 571 6.88 -36.72 18.80
C PRO A 571 7.65 -36.83 20.12
N VAL A 572 7.32 -35.96 21.07
CA VAL A 572 7.95 -35.97 22.39
C VAL A 572 7.43 -37.16 23.19
N ALA A 573 8.31 -37.90 23.85
CA ALA A 573 7.90 -38.99 24.73
C ALA A 573 7.77 -38.51 26.18
N PRO A 574 6.80 -39.03 26.96
CA PRO A 574 6.54 -38.57 28.33
C PRO A 574 7.69 -38.88 29.30
N ASN A 575 8.56 -39.84 28.96
CA ASN A 575 9.69 -40.27 29.77
C ASN A 575 10.98 -39.47 29.51
N TRP A 576 10.96 -38.46 28.63
CA TRP A 576 12.12 -37.64 28.35
C TRP A 576 12.44 -36.73 29.54
N THR A 577 13.64 -36.92 30.09
CA THR A 577 14.08 -36.22 31.31
C THR A 577 15.48 -35.63 31.19
N THR A 578 16.20 -35.94 30.11
CA THR A 578 17.58 -35.52 29.89
C THR A 578 17.79 -35.08 28.44
N ASN A 579 18.90 -34.37 28.18
CA ASN A 579 19.26 -34.01 26.81
C ASN A 579 19.66 -35.23 25.96
N GLU A 580 20.05 -36.35 26.59
CA GLU A 580 20.46 -37.59 25.91
C GLU A 580 19.26 -38.27 25.22
N ASP A 581 18.06 -38.10 25.77
CA ASP A 581 16.82 -38.59 25.16
C ASP A 581 16.59 -37.97 23.77
N LEU A 582 17.04 -36.73 23.58
CA LEU A 582 16.92 -35.98 22.33
C LEU A 582 18.18 -36.06 21.47
N LEU A 583 19.37 -35.95 22.06
CA LEU A 583 20.63 -35.87 21.33
C LEU A 583 21.27 -37.23 21.06
N GLY A 584 20.91 -38.25 21.82
CA GLY A 584 21.66 -39.51 21.88
C GLY A 584 22.76 -39.48 22.92
N TYR A 585 23.50 -40.58 23.01
CA TYR A 585 24.49 -40.80 24.06
C TYR A 585 25.73 -41.51 23.52
N LEU A 586 26.86 -41.27 24.18
CA LEU A 586 28.09 -42.04 23.96
C LEU A 586 28.01 -43.32 24.79
N ASN A 587 27.98 -44.48 24.14
CA ASN A 587 27.99 -45.75 24.86
C ASN A 587 29.40 -46.01 25.42
N PRO A 588 29.58 -46.08 26.75
CA PRO A 588 30.90 -46.24 27.35
C PRO A 588 31.50 -47.65 27.14
N LEU A 589 30.71 -48.62 26.68
CA LEU A 589 31.16 -50.00 26.47
C LEU A 589 31.88 -50.19 25.13
N ASP A 590 31.42 -49.52 24.07
CA ASP A 590 31.99 -49.62 22.72
C ASP A 590 32.66 -48.31 22.25
N GLY A 591 32.49 -47.22 23.01
CA GLY A 591 33.02 -45.90 22.68
C GLY A 591 32.34 -45.24 21.48
N GLN A 592 31.18 -45.74 21.04
CA GLN A 592 30.44 -45.21 19.89
C GLN A 592 29.33 -44.27 20.33
N TYR A 593 29.15 -43.20 19.58
CA TYR A 593 28.03 -42.28 19.79
C TYR A 593 26.80 -42.83 19.08
N HIS A 594 25.70 -43.00 19.81
CA HIS A 594 24.42 -43.41 19.25
C HIS A 594 23.59 -42.16 18.96
N ASP A 595 23.61 -41.72 17.70
CA ASP A 595 22.77 -40.62 17.23
C ASP A 595 21.28 -41.00 17.29
N THR A 596 20.45 -40.06 17.74
CA THR A 596 19.01 -40.04 17.48
C THR A 596 18.72 -39.44 16.10
N VAL A 597 17.50 -39.63 15.59
CA VAL A 597 17.03 -38.96 14.36
C VAL A 597 17.20 -37.44 14.46
N PHE A 598 16.95 -36.87 15.65
CA PHE A 598 17.15 -35.46 15.93
C PHE A 598 18.63 -35.04 15.77
N SER A 599 19.56 -35.77 16.38
CA SER A 599 20.99 -35.43 16.30
C SER A 599 21.58 -35.62 14.91
N GLY A 600 21.08 -36.61 14.16
CA GLY A 600 21.40 -36.78 12.74
C GLY A 600 20.98 -35.55 11.93
N PHE A 601 19.73 -35.11 12.08
CA PHE A 601 19.18 -33.93 11.41
C PHE A 601 19.93 -32.64 11.79
N LEU A 602 20.32 -32.49 13.06
CA LEU A 602 21.14 -31.37 13.52
C LEU A 602 22.52 -31.34 12.84
N ARG A 603 23.17 -32.50 12.69
CA ARG A 603 24.45 -32.62 11.97
C ARG A 603 24.31 -32.34 10.48
N GLU A 604 23.22 -32.77 9.86
CA GLU A 604 22.93 -32.49 8.45
C GLU A 604 22.71 -31.00 8.21
N ALA A 605 21.91 -30.34 9.04
CA ALA A 605 21.70 -28.90 8.98
C ALA A 605 23.02 -28.11 9.10
N ALA A 606 23.89 -28.53 10.03
CA ALA A 606 25.21 -27.92 10.23
C ALA A 606 26.13 -28.12 9.01
N LYS A 607 26.19 -29.34 8.46
CA LYS A 607 27.00 -29.64 7.26
C LYS A 607 26.52 -28.87 6.04
N GLU A 608 25.20 -28.81 5.82
CA GLU A 608 24.62 -28.03 4.72
C GLU A 608 24.98 -26.55 4.85
N TYR A 609 24.87 -25.99 6.06
CA TYR A 609 25.22 -24.61 6.31
C TYR A 609 26.69 -24.32 6.04
N GLU A 610 27.59 -25.17 6.53
CA GLU A 610 29.03 -25.06 6.28
C GLU A 610 29.35 -25.17 4.78
N ALA A 611 28.75 -26.13 4.08
CA ALA A 611 28.94 -26.34 2.66
C ALA A 611 28.43 -25.17 1.82
N ALA A 612 27.22 -24.68 2.10
CA ALA A 612 26.63 -23.54 1.41
C ALA A 612 27.39 -22.25 1.69
N THR A 613 27.82 -22.03 2.94
CA THR A 613 28.66 -20.88 3.31
C THR A 613 30.01 -20.91 2.60
N ALA A 614 30.64 -22.09 2.52
CA ALA A 614 31.90 -22.26 1.79
C ALA A 614 31.74 -22.08 0.27
N ALA A 615 30.56 -22.36 -0.27
CA ALA A 615 30.21 -22.18 -1.68
C ALA A 615 29.60 -20.80 -2.00
N GLU A 616 29.48 -19.89 -1.02
CA GLU A 616 28.78 -18.59 -1.14
C GLU A 616 27.32 -18.74 -1.65
N GLN A 617 26.65 -19.82 -1.24
CA GLN A 617 25.26 -20.13 -1.56
C GLN A 617 24.36 -19.94 -0.34
N THR A 618 23.07 -19.68 -0.58
CA THR A 618 22.07 -19.63 0.49
C THR A 618 21.87 -21.04 1.05
N PRO A 619 22.09 -21.27 2.36
CA PRO A 619 21.91 -22.58 2.96
C PRO A 619 20.44 -22.96 2.94
N ARG A 620 20.15 -24.22 2.60
CA ARG A 620 18.79 -24.74 2.70
C ARG A 620 18.32 -24.69 4.15
N SER A 621 17.05 -24.30 4.34
CA SER A 621 16.42 -24.26 5.65
C SER A 621 16.06 -25.67 6.16
N PHE A 622 16.20 -25.88 7.46
CA PHE A 622 15.84 -27.09 8.18
C PHE A 622 14.84 -26.70 9.26
N ILE A 623 13.67 -27.34 9.27
CA ILE A 623 12.61 -27.10 10.24
C ILE A 623 12.41 -28.37 11.05
N LEU A 624 12.55 -28.24 12.37
CA LEU A 624 12.30 -29.31 13.32
C LEU A 624 11.09 -28.99 14.18
N THR A 625 10.07 -29.84 14.11
CA THR A 625 8.86 -29.72 14.91
C THR A 625 8.85 -30.75 16.03
N LEU A 626 8.74 -30.30 17.28
CA LEU A 626 8.50 -31.11 18.47
C LEU A 626 6.98 -31.19 18.71
N ASP A 627 6.40 -32.35 18.44
CA ASP A 627 4.96 -32.57 18.63
C ASP A 627 4.64 -32.84 20.09
N GLU A 628 3.59 -32.19 20.60
CA GLU A 628 3.19 -32.23 22.02
C GLU A 628 4.38 -31.95 22.95
N MET A 629 5.06 -30.83 22.67
CA MET A 629 6.33 -30.47 23.32
C MET A 629 6.24 -30.48 24.85
N ASN A 630 5.06 -30.20 25.39
CA ASN A 630 4.73 -30.14 26.81
C ASN A 630 4.38 -31.49 27.46
N LEU A 631 4.43 -32.61 26.72
CA LEU A 631 4.22 -33.95 27.27
C LEU A 631 5.33 -34.34 28.27
N ALA A 632 6.51 -33.78 28.10
CA ALA A 632 7.63 -33.84 29.06
C ALA A 632 8.09 -32.43 29.44
N ARG A 633 8.88 -32.32 30.52
CA ARG A 633 9.43 -31.03 30.97
C ARG A 633 10.50 -30.51 29.99
N VAL A 634 10.08 -29.60 29.11
CA VAL A 634 10.92 -28.98 28.06
C VAL A 634 12.23 -28.44 28.61
N GLU A 635 12.19 -27.84 29.81
CA GLU A 635 13.36 -27.28 30.46
C GLU A 635 14.49 -28.28 30.78
N TYR A 636 14.20 -29.59 30.73
CA TYR A 636 15.14 -30.66 31.04
C TYR A 636 15.73 -31.27 29.77
N TYR A 637 14.89 -31.78 28.87
CA TYR A 637 15.38 -32.45 27.65
C TYR A 637 15.86 -31.46 26.57
N PHE A 638 15.34 -30.22 26.57
CA PHE A 638 15.69 -29.19 25.58
C PHE A 638 16.65 -28.12 26.15
N ALA A 639 17.23 -28.36 27.33
CA ALA A 639 18.02 -27.37 28.07
C ALA A 639 19.24 -26.85 27.29
N LYS A 640 19.99 -27.75 26.63
CA LYS A 640 21.18 -27.38 25.85
C LYS A 640 20.83 -26.44 24.69
N PHE A 641 19.67 -26.64 24.05
CA PHE A 641 19.20 -25.78 22.95
C PHE A 641 18.76 -24.41 23.44
N LEU A 642 18.01 -24.35 24.55
CA LEU A 642 17.64 -23.07 25.17
C LEU A 642 18.89 -22.23 25.52
N SER A 643 19.94 -22.88 26.05
CA SER A 643 21.22 -22.22 26.32
C SER A 643 21.95 -21.82 25.04
N GLY A 644 22.04 -22.72 24.05
CA GLY A 644 22.69 -22.48 22.77
C GLY A 644 22.04 -21.33 21.98
N MET A 645 20.72 -21.24 21.96
CA MET A 645 19.99 -20.14 21.31
C MET A 645 20.29 -18.77 21.93
N GLU A 646 20.45 -18.71 23.26
CA GLU A 646 20.84 -17.46 23.94
C GLU A 646 22.28 -17.04 23.57
N VAL A 647 23.21 -18.00 23.52
CA VAL A 647 24.59 -17.73 23.09
C VAL A 647 24.62 -17.29 21.64
N ARG A 648 23.87 -17.96 20.75
CA ARG A 648 23.75 -17.62 19.32
C ARG A 648 23.23 -16.21 19.14
N SER A 649 22.18 -15.81 19.88
CA SER A 649 21.64 -14.46 19.82
C SER A 649 22.63 -13.38 20.24
N ARG A 650 23.60 -13.68 21.11
CA ARG A 650 24.61 -12.72 21.59
C ARG A 650 25.92 -12.73 20.79
N ARG A 651 26.34 -13.88 20.28
CA ARG A 651 27.68 -14.10 19.68
C ARG A 651 27.65 -14.57 18.22
N GLY A 652 26.47 -14.71 17.62
CA GLY A 652 26.27 -15.14 16.23
C GLY A 652 26.41 -16.64 16.00
N THR A 653 27.19 -17.36 16.82
CA THR A 653 27.39 -18.82 16.72
C THR A 653 27.27 -19.48 18.10
N ALA A 654 26.74 -20.71 18.14
CA ALA A 654 26.71 -21.53 19.34
C ALA A 654 27.09 -22.97 19.00
N GLN A 655 27.79 -23.64 19.91
CA GLN A 655 28.17 -25.04 19.79
C GLN A 655 27.38 -25.84 20.83
N ILE A 656 26.80 -26.95 20.41
CA ILE A 656 26.11 -27.90 21.28
C ILE A 656 27.04 -29.11 21.47
N GLU A 657 27.42 -29.37 22.72
CA GLU A 657 28.18 -30.56 23.07
C GLU A 657 27.24 -31.78 23.09
N LEU A 658 27.49 -32.73 22.19
CA LEU A 658 26.76 -33.99 22.06
C LEU A 658 27.35 -35.06 22.98
N ALA A 659 28.67 -35.15 23.02
CA ALA A 659 29.49 -36.00 23.88
C ALA A 659 30.87 -35.35 24.07
N PRO A 660 31.72 -35.84 25.00
CA PRO A 660 33.11 -35.40 25.10
C PRO A 660 33.79 -35.48 23.73
N ASP A 661 34.45 -34.39 23.33
CA ASP A 661 35.10 -34.21 22.01
C ASP A 661 34.18 -34.26 20.79
N GLN A 662 32.85 -34.25 20.98
CA GLN A 662 31.86 -34.13 19.90
C GLN A 662 30.96 -32.92 20.09
N THR A 663 31.17 -31.89 19.27
CA THR A 663 30.33 -30.70 19.22
C THR A 663 29.69 -30.55 17.85
N VAL A 664 28.50 -29.97 17.81
CA VAL A 664 27.82 -29.58 16.57
C VAL A 664 27.42 -28.12 16.64
N ALA A 665 27.61 -27.39 15.54
CA ALA A 665 27.22 -26.00 15.45
C ALA A 665 25.70 -25.89 15.39
N LEU A 666 25.13 -24.98 16.20
CA LEU A 666 23.73 -24.59 16.09
C LEU A 666 23.63 -23.47 15.04
N THR A 667 23.38 -23.85 13.79
CA THR A 667 23.43 -22.96 12.64
C THR A 667 22.13 -22.16 12.44
N PRO A 668 22.18 -20.97 11.79
CA PRO A 668 20.99 -20.15 11.53
C PRO A 668 19.93 -20.77 10.62
N ASN A 669 20.30 -21.72 9.75
CA ASN A 669 19.37 -22.41 8.87
C ASN A 669 18.50 -23.47 9.59
N LEU A 670 18.75 -23.76 10.87
CA LEU A 670 17.92 -24.65 11.68
C LEU A 670 16.92 -23.86 12.52
N LEU A 671 15.64 -24.16 12.31
CA LEU A 671 14.48 -23.55 12.97
C LEU A 671 13.72 -24.60 13.79
N PHE A 672 13.16 -24.18 14.93
CA PHE A 672 12.41 -25.03 15.83
C PHE A 672 10.93 -24.60 15.91
N ILE A 673 10.05 -25.58 15.92
CA ILE A 673 8.62 -25.40 16.20
C ILE A 673 8.23 -26.37 17.31
N GLY A 674 7.45 -25.92 18.29
CA GLY A 674 6.82 -26.79 19.29
C GLY A 674 5.31 -26.72 19.18
N THR A 675 4.60 -27.84 19.24
CA THR A 675 3.12 -27.84 19.31
C THR A 675 2.65 -28.15 20.73
N VAL A 676 1.58 -27.49 21.17
CA VAL A 676 1.06 -27.57 22.55
C VAL A 676 -0.46 -27.66 22.51
N ASN A 677 -1.02 -28.69 23.15
CA ASN A 677 -2.47 -28.89 23.30
C ASN A 677 -2.95 -28.39 24.65
N VAL A 678 -3.59 -27.22 24.70
CA VAL A 678 -3.95 -26.50 25.94
C VAL A 678 -4.96 -27.26 26.80
N ASP A 679 -5.86 -27.99 26.15
CA ASP A 679 -6.98 -28.76 26.70
C ASP A 679 -6.56 -30.04 27.44
N GLU A 680 -5.35 -30.53 27.20
CA GLU A 680 -4.83 -31.80 27.73
C GLU A 680 -3.50 -31.63 28.50
N THR A 681 -2.99 -30.40 28.63
CA THR A 681 -1.62 -30.16 29.12
C THR A 681 -1.32 -30.77 30.49
N THR A 682 -0.20 -31.49 30.57
CA THR A 682 0.28 -32.13 31.80
C THR A 682 1.32 -31.28 32.55
N HIS A 683 2.11 -30.48 31.83
CA HIS A 683 3.16 -29.62 32.38
C HIS A 683 3.15 -28.23 31.74
N GLY A 684 3.14 -27.18 32.57
CA GLY A 684 3.38 -25.81 32.12
C GLY A 684 4.85 -25.56 31.77
N PHE A 685 5.14 -24.50 31.01
CA PHE A 685 6.51 -24.13 30.69
C PHE A 685 7.13 -23.23 31.76
N ALA A 686 8.44 -23.38 31.98
CA ALA A 686 9.23 -22.42 32.74
C ALA A 686 9.45 -21.13 31.94
N ASP A 687 9.56 -19.98 32.63
CA ASP A 687 9.77 -18.64 32.05
C ASP A 687 10.89 -18.61 31.00
N LYS A 688 11.97 -19.35 31.24
CA LYS A 688 13.12 -19.45 30.33
C LYS A 688 12.76 -19.98 28.93
N VAL A 689 11.67 -20.73 28.79
CA VAL A 689 11.18 -21.21 27.49
C VAL A 689 10.48 -20.06 26.76
N PHE A 690 9.60 -19.33 27.44
CA PHE A 690 8.89 -18.17 26.89
C PHE A 690 9.84 -17.02 26.50
N ASP A 691 10.95 -16.82 27.23
CA ASP A 691 11.97 -15.82 26.88
C ASP A 691 12.62 -16.07 25.51
N ARG A 692 12.62 -17.33 25.06
CA ARG A 692 13.39 -17.81 23.91
C ARG A 692 12.51 -18.18 22.72
N ALA A 693 11.23 -18.45 22.95
CA ALA A 693 10.27 -18.84 21.92
C ALA A 693 9.22 -17.75 21.68
N GLN A 694 8.73 -17.67 20.45
CA GLN A 694 7.52 -16.89 20.16
C GLN A 694 6.28 -17.77 20.35
N LEU A 695 5.35 -17.38 21.22
CA LEU A 695 4.10 -18.10 21.42
C LEU A 695 3.02 -17.57 20.47
N ILE A 696 2.43 -18.48 19.70
CA ILE A 696 1.31 -18.18 18.79
C ILE A 696 0.16 -19.11 19.14
N GLU A 697 -0.93 -18.50 19.57
CA GLU A 697 -2.19 -19.21 19.79
C GLU A 697 -2.92 -19.44 18.47
N MET A 698 -3.32 -20.68 18.27
CA MET A 698 -4.12 -21.16 17.15
C MET A 698 -5.57 -21.30 17.60
N GLU A 699 -6.39 -20.38 17.10
CA GLU A 699 -7.81 -20.31 17.37
C GLU A 699 -8.61 -21.05 16.30
N ALA A 700 -9.82 -21.48 16.68
CA ALA A 700 -10.82 -22.00 15.75
C ALA A 700 -12.13 -21.23 15.99
N PRO A 701 -12.21 -19.94 15.58
CA PRO A 701 -13.40 -19.13 15.81
C PRO A 701 -14.59 -19.71 15.07
N LYS A 702 -15.79 -19.47 15.60
CA LYS A 702 -17.05 -19.99 15.06
C LYS A 702 -17.22 -19.68 13.58
N GLU A 703 -16.83 -18.49 13.13
CA GLU A 703 -16.93 -18.07 11.73
C GLU A 703 -16.07 -18.95 10.82
N ALA A 704 -14.87 -19.32 11.26
CA ALA A 704 -13.98 -20.21 10.52
C ALA A 704 -14.52 -21.65 10.50
N ILE A 705 -15.07 -22.13 11.61
CA ILE A 705 -15.78 -23.41 11.68
C ILE A 705 -16.97 -23.42 10.71
N ALA A 706 -17.77 -22.37 10.71
CA ALA A 706 -18.94 -22.21 9.85
C ALA A 706 -18.56 -22.18 8.36
N GLN A 707 -17.42 -21.57 8.02
CA GLN A 707 -16.86 -21.57 6.67
C GLN A 707 -16.38 -22.97 6.27
N HIS A 708 -15.74 -23.70 7.18
CA HIS A 708 -15.21 -25.05 6.94
C HIS A 708 -16.31 -26.11 6.74
N ILE A 709 -17.42 -25.97 7.45
CA ILE A 709 -18.60 -26.83 7.26
C ILE A 709 -19.22 -26.59 5.87
N GLY A 710 -19.23 -25.34 5.39
CA GLY A 710 -19.79 -24.96 4.10
C GLY A 710 -21.32 -24.98 4.11
N SER A 711 -21.93 -25.56 3.07
CA SER A 711 -23.40 -25.60 2.89
C SER A 711 -24.05 -26.93 3.32
N ALA A 712 -23.38 -27.71 4.18
CA ALA A 712 -23.92 -28.98 4.65
C ALA A 712 -25.25 -28.81 5.41
N ALA A 713 -26.16 -29.77 5.27
CA ALA A 713 -27.50 -29.71 5.88
C ALA A 713 -27.45 -29.59 7.42
N PHE A 714 -26.42 -30.18 8.04
CA PHE A 714 -26.21 -30.17 9.49
C PHE A 714 -25.46 -28.95 10.03
N ARG A 715 -25.17 -27.95 9.18
CA ARG A 715 -24.32 -26.81 9.56
C ARG A 715 -24.83 -26.08 10.79
N ASP A 716 -26.09 -25.69 10.79
CA ASP A 716 -26.65 -24.86 11.86
C ASP A 716 -26.71 -25.65 13.17
N SER A 717 -27.15 -26.92 13.13
CA SER A 717 -27.16 -27.81 14.30
C SER A 717 -25.75 -27.99 14.89
N LEU A 718 -24.73 -28.19 14.05
CA LEU A 718 -23.35 -28.36 14.52
C LEU A 718 -22.76 -27.08 15.11
N LEU A 719 -23.11 -25.90 14.56
CA LEU A 719 -22.70 -24.61 15.10
C LEU A 719 -23.38 -24.28 16.44
N GLU A 720 -24.64 -24.67 16.62
CA GLU A 720 -25.31 -24.55 17.92
C GLU A 720 -24.68 -25.47 18.97
N VAL A 721 -24.29 -26.69 18.58
CA VAL A 721 -23.52 -27.59 19.45
C VAL A 721 -22.17 -26.98 19.82
N TRP A 722 -21.50 -26.31 18.86
CA TRP A 722 -20.27 -25.58 19.13
C TRP A 722 -20.49 -24.47 20.17
N ASP A 723 -21.53 -23.65 20.02
CA ASP A 723 -21.90 -22.61 20.99
C ASP A 723 -22.17 -23.16 22.39
N ALA A 724 -22.78 -24.35 22.48
CA ALA A 724 -23.08 -24.98 23.75
C ALA A 724 -21.82 -25.40 24.51
N VAL A 725 -20.73 -25.72 23.80
CA VAL A 725 -19.51 -26.27 24.39
C VAL A 725 -18.32 -25.32 24.40
N GLU A 726 -18.44 -24.13 23.79
CA GLU A 726 -17.34 -23.15 23.65
C GLU A 726 -16.71 -22.75 24.98
N ASP A 727 -17.53 -22.46 26.00
CA ASP A 727 -17.05 -22.04 27.32
C ASP A 727 -16.39 -23.18 28.12
N ALA A 728 -16.66 -24.43 27.73
CA ALA A 728 -16.15 -25.62 28.41
C ALA A 728 -14.93 -26.20 27.69
N LYS A 729 -15.17 -26.81 26.52
CA LYS A 729 -14.15 -27.42 25.66
C LYS A 729 -14.62 -27.38 24.20
N PRO A 730 -14.30 -26.31 23.46
CA PRO A 730 -14.68 -26.19 22.06
C PRO A 730 -13.99 -27.26 21.23
N PHE A 731 -14.61 -27.63 20.11
CA PHE A 731 -13.98 -28.47 19.09
C PHE A 731 -13.50 -27.63 17.90
N ALA A 732 -12.52 -28.15 17.18
CA ALA A 732 -11.86 -27.48 16.05
C ALA A 732 -12.11 -28.22 14.73
N PHE A 733 -11.43 -27.77 13.66
CA PHE A 733 -11.56 -28.25 12.28
C PHE A 733 -11.51 -29.78 12.14
N ARG A 734 -10.62 -30.48 12.85
CA ARG A 734 -10.53 -31.96 12.78
C ARG A 734 -11.84 -32.67 13.16
N VAL A 735 -12.55 -32.17 14.17
CA VAL A 735 -13.84 -32.77 14.56
C VAL A 735 -14.90 -32.51 13.48
N VAL A 736 -14.86 -31.35 12.85
CA VAL A 736 -15.73 -31.03 11.72
C VAL A 736 -15.45 -31.95 10.52
N ASP A 737 -14.18 -32.20 10.21
CA ASP A 737 -13.79 -33.13 9.14
C ASP A 737 -14.27 -34.56 9.42
N ASP A 738 -14.08 -35.03 10.66
CA ASP A 738 -14.58 -36.33 11.11
C ASP A 738 -16.11 -36.41 10.95
N VAL A 739 -16.85 -35.36 11.36
CA VAL A 739 -18.31 -35.30 11.20
C VAL A 739 -18.72 -35.33 9.73
N LYS A 740 -18.08 -34.52 8.87
CA LYS A 740 -18.37 -34.49 7.43
C LYS A 740 -18.14 -35.85 6.77
N ALA A 741 -17.00 -36.48 7.05
CA ALA A 741 -16.67 -37.79 6.52
C ALA A 741 -17.66 -38.86 7.00
N TYR A 742 -17.99 -38.85 8.29
CA TYR A 742 -18.93 -39.81 8.87
C TYR A 742 -20.33 -39.66 8.30
N VAL A 743 -20.86 -38.44 8.21
CA VAL A 743 -22.18 -38.17 7.61
C VAL A 743 -22.22 -38.63 6.16
N GLY A 744 -21.19 -38.31 5.36
CA GLY A 744 -21.15 -38.72 3.96
C GLY A 744 -21.14 -40.24 3.75
N GLU A 745 -20.40 -40.98 4.58
CA GLU A 745 -20.40 -42.44 4.55
C GLU A 745 -21.73 -43.02 5.06
N SER A 746 -22.32 -42.45 6.11
CA SER A 746 -23.61 -42.86 6.67
C SER A 746 -24.77 -42.65 5.69
N GLU A 747 -24.80 -41.53 4.97
CA GLU A 747 -25.78 -41.28 3.90
C GLU A 747 -25.69 -42.35 2.80
N SER A 748 -24.49 -42.86 2.48
CA SER A 748 -24.32 -43.95 1.52
C SER A 748 -24.92 -45.28 1.97
N LEU A 749 -25.10 -45.45 3.29
CA LEU A 749 -25.74 -46.61 3.92
C LEU A 749 -27.25 -46.39 4.15
N GLY A 750 -27.78 -45.23 3.77
CA GLY A 750 -29.19 -44.87 3.95
C GLY A 750 -29.54 -44.39 5.37
N VAL A 751 -28.54 -43.95 6.14
CA VAL A 751 -28.73 -43.29 7.44
C VAL A 751 -28.93 -41.79 7.20
N GLU A 752 -29.94 -41.20 7.83
CA GLU A 752 -30.20 -39.77 7.73
C GLU A 752 -29.10 -38.97 8.46
N TRP A 753 -28.78 -37.78 7.96
CA TRP A 753 -27.68 -36.98 8.52
C TRP A 753 -27.89 -36.65 10.00
N GLN A 754 -29.13 -36.50 10.47
CA GLN A 754 -29.44 -36.19 11.87
C GLN A 754 -28.94 -37.30 12.80
N GLU A 755 -29.19 -38.56 12.43
CA GLU A 755 -28.74 -39.72 13.19
C GLU A 755 -27.21 -39.82 13.17
N ALA A 756 -26.60 -39.60 12.00
CA ALA A 756 -25.15 -39.61 11.87
C ALA A 756 -24.46 -38.49 12.68
N VAL A 757 -25.06 -37.29 12.73
CA VAL A 757 -24.55 -36.17 13.52
C VAL A 757 -24.73 -36.42 15.01
N ASP A 758 -25.87 -36.96 15.45
CA ASP A 758 -26.09 -37.39 16.84
C ASP A 758 -24.99 -38.37 17.29
N GLU A 759 -24.72 -39.40 16.48
CA GLU A 759 -23.64 -40.35 16.74
C GLU A 759 -22.26 -39.66 16.84
N GLN A 760 -21.98 -38.68 16.00
CA GLN A 760 -20.69 -37.97 16.05
C GLN A 760 -20.56 -37.02 17.23
N ILE A 761 -21.64 -36.35 17.65
CA ILE A 761 -21.62 -35.52 18.86
C ILE A 761 -21.34 -36.42 20.07
N LEU A 762 -22.04 -37.55 20.17
CA LEU A 762 -21.82 -38.57 21.18
C LEU A 762 -20.36 -39.09 21.19
N GLN A 763 -19.77 -39.34 20.02
CA GLN A 763 -18.44 -39.97 19.88
C GLN A 763 -17.26 -39.00 19.98
N LYS A 764 -17.40 -37.74 19.57
CA LYS A 764 -16.29 -36.80 19.38
C LYS A 764 -16.34 -35.56 20.27
N VAL A 765 -17.56 -35.12 20.64
CA VAL A 765 -17.75 -33.91 21.45
C VAL A 765 -17.95 -34.29 22.92
N LEU A 766 -18.90 -35.16 23.20
CA LEU A 766 -19.29 -35.52 24.56
C LEU A 766 -18.14 -36.13 25.41
N PRO A 767 -17.21 -36.95 24.86
CA PRO A 767 -16.09 -37.48 25.63
C PRO A 767 -15.12 -36.44 26.16
N LYS A 768 -15.12 -35.23 25.59
CA LYS A 768 -14.26 -34.13 26.05
C LYS A 768 -14.87 -33.39 27.23
N LEU A 769 -16.19 -33.39 27.37
CA LEU A 769 -16.95 -32.74 28.45
C LEU A 769 -16.85 -33.52 29.77
N THR A 770 -15.64 -33.69 30.27
CA THR A 770 -15.30 -34.38 31.51
C THR A 770 -14.51 -33.47 32.42
N GLY A 771 -14.70 -33.61 33.74
CA GLY A 771 -14.05 -32.75 34.72
C GLY A 771 -14.99 -32.31 35.83
N ALA A 772 -14.43 -31.49 36.73
CA ALA A 772 -15.15 -30.80 37.81
C ALA A 772 -15.31 -29.29 37.51
N ASP A 773 -15.10 -28.88 36.27
CA ASP A 773 -15.25 -27.48 35.86
C ASP A 773 -16.75 -27.15 35.73
N PRO A 774 -17.26 -26.09 36.42
CA PRO A 774 -18.65 -25.65 36.29
C PRO A 774 -19.10 -25.38 34.85
N ALA A 775 -18.18 -24.95 33.97
CA ALA A 775 -18.47 -24.73 32.56
C ALA A 775 -18.90 -26.04 31.85
N VAL A 776 -18.34 -27.19 32.25
CA VAL A 776 -18.75 -28.50 31.73
C VAL A 776 -20.20 -28.80 32.06
N ARG A 777 -20.65 -28.46 33.28
CA ARG A 777 -22.06 -28.65 33.66
C ARG A 777 -22.98 -27.78 32.82
N PHE A 778 -22.65 -26.49 32.69
CA PHE A 778 -23.44 -25.57 31.87
C PHE A 778 -23.51 -26.03 30.40
N ALA A 779 -22.40 -26.50 29.83
CA ALA A 779 -22.35 -27.04 28.49
C ALA A 779 -23.25 -28.28 28.32
N LEU A 780 -23.25 -29.20 29.30
CA LEU A 780 -24.12 -30.36 29.28
C LEU A 780 -25.61 -29.98 29.31
N ASP A 781 -26.00 -29.03 30.16
CA ASP A 781 -27.40 -28.58 30.23
C ASP A 781 -27.85 -27.97 28.89
N ARG A 782 -27.04 -27.09 28.28
CA ARG A 782 -27.34 -26.52 26.96
C ARG A 782 -27.39 -27.58 25.87
N LEU A 783 -26.48 -28.56 25.91
CA LEU A 783 -26.46 -29.63 24.93
C LEU A 783 -27.73 -30.49 25.01
N VAL A 784 -28.25 -30.77 26.21
CA VAL A 784 -29.53 -31.48 26.41
C VAL A 784 -30.68 -30.69 25.79
N GLU A 785 -30.77 -29.38 26.04
CA GLU A 785 -31.80 -28.51 25.44
C GLU A 785 -31.75 -28.49 23.91
N LEU A 786 -30.55 -28.50 23.32
CA LEU A 786 -30.36 -28.56 21.87
C LEU A 786 -30.74 -29.93 21.29
N CYS A 787 -30.39 -31.01 21.99
CA CYS A 787 -30.73 -32.35 21.52
C CYS A 787 -32.25 -32.54 21.41
N ASP A 788 -33.04 -31.93 22.30
CA ASP A 788 -34.50 -31.92 22.21
C ASP A 788 -35.04 -31.19 20.96
N GLN A 789 -34.34 -30.16 20.50
CA GLN A 789 -34.75 -29.37 19.33
C GLN A 789 -34.43 -30.10 18.02
N HIS A 790 -33.30 -30.80 17.96
CA HIS A 790 -32.80 -31.46 16.75
C HIS A 790 -33.08 -32.97 16.68
N GLY A 791 -33.59 -33.58 17.75
CA GLY A 791 -33.89 -35.01 17.82
C GLY A 791 -32.66 -35.90 18.02
N PHE A 792 -31.63 -35.42 18.73
CA PHE A 792 -30.39 -36.14 19.01
C PHE A 792 -30.52 -37.02 20.27
N GLU A 793 -31.30 -38.10 20.15
CA GLU A 793 -31.68 -38.98 21.28
C GLU A 793 -30.48 -39.66 21.96
N LEU A 794 -29.46 -40.08 21.20
CA LEU A 794 -28.30 -40.80 21.74
C LEU A 794 -27.42 -39.89 22.59
N THR A 795 -27.10 -38.71 22.04
CA THR A 795 -26.34 -37.67 22.73
C THR A 795 -27.11 -37.19 23.96
N LYS A 796 -28.41 -36.91 23.83
CA LYS A 796 -29.25 -36.47 24.95
C LYS A 796 -29.17 -37.44 26.12
N ALA A 797 -29.46 -38.71 25.88
CA ALA A 797 -29.50 -39.72 26.93
C ALA A 797 -28.15 -39.88 27.64
N LYS A 798 -27.03 -39.67 26.94
CA LYS A 798 -25.69 -39.73 27.55
C LYS A 798 -25.35 -38.43 28.29
N ALA A 799 -25.69 -37.27 27.73
CA ALA A 799 -25.47 -35.96 28.33
C ALA A 799 -26.24 -35.81 29.65
N GLU A 800 -27.50 -36.25 29.71
CA GLU A 800 -28.31 -36.28 30.95
C GLU A 800 -27.64 -37.11 32.04
N ARG A 801 -27.16 -38.32 31.71
CA ARG A 801 -26.43 -39.17 32.67
C ARG A 801 -25.15 -38.49 33.18
N MET A 802 -24.45 -37.77 32.30
CA MET A 802 -23.25 -37.03 32.68
C MET A 802 -23.58 -35.81 33.55
N ALA A 803 -24.68 -35.12 33.29
CA ALA A 803 -25.16 -34.00 34.10
C ALA A 803 -25.60 -34.46 35.50
N ASP A 804 -26.34 -35.58 35.58
CA ASP A 804 -26.74 -36.22 36.85
C ASP A 804 -25.53 -36.65 37.68
N LEU A 805 -24.51 -37.20 37.02
CA LEU A 805 -23.25 -37.57 37.66
C LEU A 805 -22.54 -36.34 38.24
N TYR A 806 -22.50 -35.25 37.48
CA TYR A 806 -21.93 -33.98 37.94
C TYR A 806 -22.69 -33.41 39.14
N GLU A 807 -24.04 -33.42 39.11
CA GLU A 807 -24.87 -32.94 40.22
C GLU A 807 -24.61 -33.72 41.51
N ARG A 808 -24.44 -35.05 41.39
CA ARG A 808 -24.23 -35.93 42.53
C ARG A 808 -22.82 -35.81 43.12
N ASP A 809 -21.79 -35.80 42.26
CA ASP A 809 -20.40 -36.01 42.68
C ASP A 809 -19.52 -34.76 42.51
N GLY A 810 -20.02 -33.69 41.90
CA GLY A 810 -19.25 -32.48 41.55
C GLY A 810 -18.23 -32.69 40.44
N PHE A 811 -18.30 -33.82 39.73
CA PHE A 811 -17.42 -34.21 38.64
C PHE A 811 -18.19 -35.12 37.67
N THR A 812 -17.86 -35.06 36.38
CA THR A 812 -18.43 -35.96 35.39
C THR A 812 -17.37 -36.62 34.50
N SER A 813 -17.71 -37.82 34.02
CA SER A 813 -16.90 -38.66 33.13
C SER A 813 -17.79 -39.21 32.02
N TYR A 814 -17.21 -39.35 30.84
CA TYR A 814 -17.86 -40.05 29.74
C TYR A 814 -17.88 -41.57 29.94
N PHE A 815 -16.89 -42.14 30.64
CA PHE A 815 -16.77 -43.58 30.89
C PHE A 815 -17.48 -44.03 32.15
#